data_AF-A0A9D2C1W0-F1
#
_entry.id   AF-A0A9D2C1W0-F1
#
_cell.length_a   1.000
_cell.length_b   1.000
_cell.length_c   1.000
_cell.angle_alpha   90.00
_cell.angle_beta   90.00
_cell.angle_gamma   90.00
#
_symmetry.space_group_name_H-M   'P 1'
#
loop_
_entity.id
_entity.type
_entity.pdbx_description
1 polymer ?
#
loop_
_entity_poly.entity_id
_entity_poly.type
_entity_poly.pdbx_seq_one_letter_code
_entity_poly.pdbx_strand_id
1 'polypeptide(L)'
;MMRLSKKSLKAAVAAVLSAAVLCSASLPAFAAETAGQETDQLKIAVLSDTHYLSPDMIQDTADYTDHLNSDRKMFTESAAILEGMLDTIKEDQPDVLLISGDLTKDGEKEGHEALAAQLEALKEEVPGLDVYVVPGNHDVRNSNAMNFNTESGEAEPAGRTEPEDFMEIYGDAVYNDDSVIARYTPPEGKEAGSLSYAARPQDGYTIIAIDSARYSADNTDSGLDEHETSGAVSADLEQWVVEQITAAKERGDTVIGLQHHGMVPHFTMEPDLLPMYLVNDYERLSQVYADAGMQYIFTGHMHANDIATVTTEAGNTLYDIETGSVVTYPSPMRFVTLTRSYEDGTVTEDMQVETKTHLGPITFTDPLTGEERTIEDVTEYGRQHGFSNDMLTTTVNGFLHSYYAQAIQAGGIRSVIESLVSDLAGMDLTVDQLVDVGLPLLLPTPEEGGTLYYDSDEGGMVIDTTGSSLELQILIPNSGLKQALNVLLDKVDALLEDPAELDNAVTTIVESLTGIMVTDDKTLLDYVNYIYQSHLGGEDNGQQPQWVQDATAKIENGQLVDQVIDVLVQDIASLLDTVLDNLTVTEVLGITGWDNNEGVKNFIAAEGRTPLLSPYQGHNNTETTLALIFGPLGAGWPSSNNTFTVPSADYTLGQFLDDFNGSFAGMLYTIDLGAMLDELINGTPADPEEGTEATEGLVTEEIRNQLGGWLLSLVNSMGTDSNYPQDNNTEISVQWKLADYTAIRELIAKAEAMDLAGYTQESVDAFQSVLDAAKNLAADSTQAEVDQAAAALQSAMDGLVKAEEPSIDPGDDNNNNGSNNGDNQNGGSNKPGDSNDPNKGPITGDNTAPWAAVTLIVASGALLAVLAMMKKRAQAR
;
A
#
# COMPACT_ATOMS: atom_id res chain seq x y z
N MET A 1 -3.61 -6.05 -63.59
CA MET A 1 -3.43 -5.07 -64.69
C MET A 1 -4.16 -3.78 -64.34
N MET A 2 -3.48 -2.77 -63.80
CA MET A 2 -3.61 -1.36 -64.20
C MET A 2 -2.62 -0.56 -63.35
N ARG A 3 -1.64 0.04 -64.04
CA ARG A 3 -0.62 0.94 -63.50
C ARG A 3 -1.27 2.29 -63.18
N LEU A 4 -1.18 2.73 -61.94
CA LEU A 4 -1.26 4.15 -61.59
C LEU A 4 0.16 4.71 -61.42
N SER A 5 0.35 5.94 -61.86
CA SER A 5 1.62 6.48 -62.37
C SER A 5 2.57 7.04 -61.29
N LYS A 6 3.87 6.77 -61.45
CA LYS A 6 5.05 7.15 -60.64
C LYS A 6 5.33 8.67 -60.48
N LYS A 7 4.33 9.54 -60.55
CA LYS A 7 4.51 11.01 -60.42
C LYS A 7 4.03 11.59 -59.09
N SER A 8 3.22 10.89 -58.31
CA SER A 8 2.85 11.28 -56.94
C SER A 8 3.76 10.70 -55.84
N LEU A 9 4.58 9.69 -56.16
CA LEU A 9 5.48 9.03 -55.20
C LEU A 9 6.85 9.74 -55.05
N LYS A 10 7.16 10.70 -55.93
CA LYS A 10 8.45 11.44 -55.91
C LYS A 10 8.40 12.76 -55.15
N ALA A 11 7.21 13.24 -54.78
CA ALA A 11 7.03 14.39 -53.89
C ALA A 11 6.99 13.95 -52.41
N ALA A 12 6.46 12.75 -52.12
CA ALA A 12 6.42 12.19 -50.76
C ALA A 12 7.79 11.63 -50.30
N VAL A 13 8.62 11.12 -51.21
CA VAL A 13 9.95 10.57 -50.88
C VAL A 13 11.05 11.66 -50.83
N ALA A 14 10.81 12.85 -51.39
CA ALA A 14 11.73 13.98 -51.28
C ALA A 14 11.49 14.84 -50.02
N ALA A 15 10.35 14.70 -49.34
CA ALA A 15 10.07 15.34 -48.05
C ALA A 15 10.55 14.49 -46.86
N VAL A 16 10.67 13.18 -47.02
CA VAL A 16 11.12 12.23 -45.99
C VAL A 16 12.66 12.02 -46.00
N LEU A 17 13.35 12.42 -47.07
CA LEU A 17 14.83 12.35 -47.19
C LEU A 17 15.55 13.69 -46.95
N SER A 18 14.83 14.73 -46.54
CA SER A 18 15.41 16.01 -46.08
C SER A 18 15.39 16.18 -44.55
N ALA A 19 14.85 15.20 -43.81
CA ALA A 19 14.84 15.17 -42.35
C ALA A 19 15.83 14.16 -41.73
N ALA A 20 16.66 13.48 -42.55
CA ALA A 20 17.53 12.38 -42.09
C ALA A 20 19.04 12.58 -42.38
N VAL A 21 19.51 13.80 -42.64
CA VAL A 21 20.94 14.10 -42.90
C VAL A 21 21.45 15.34 -42.14
N LEU A 22 20.83 15.72 -41.02
CA LEU A 22 21.31 16.84 -40.18
C LEU A 22 21.66 16.46 -38.73
N CYS A 23 21.76 15.17 -38.43
CA CYS A 23 22.38 14.67 -37.20
C CYS A 23 23.62 13.85 -37.54
N SER A 24 24.79 14.50 -37.56
CA SER A 24 26.13 13.95 -37.21
C SER A 24 27.26 14.74 -37.87
N ALA A 25 27.79 15.74 -37.16
CA ALA A 25 29.23 16.04 -37.07
C ALA A 25 29.45 17.32 -36.24
N SER A 26 30.27 17.19 -35.22
CA SER A 26 30.50 18.09 -34.11
C SER A 26 31.65 19.11 -34.34
N LEU A 27 31.54 20.26 -33.66
CA LEU A 27 32.56 21.26 -33.23
C LEU A 27 33.04 22.34 -34.23
N PRO A 28 33.59 23.49 -33.74
CA PRO A 28 33.04 24.46 -32.79
C PRO A 28 33.14 25.93 -33.31
N ALA A 29 32.57 26.88 -32.55
CA ALA A 29 32.81 28.32 -32.55
C ALA A 29 32.30 29.16 -33.75
N PHE A 30 31.30 30.00 -33.47
CA PHE A 30 31.50 31.46 -33.42
C PHE A 30 30.45 32.07 -32.49
N ALA A 31 30.92 32.50 -31.31
CA ALA A 31 30.21 33.41 -30.44
C ALA A 31 29.94 34.71 -31.22
N ALA A 32 28.66 35.01 -31.43
CA ALA A 32 28.21 36.40 -31.51
C ALA A 32 27.83 36.77 -30.08
N GLU A 33 28.72 37.51 -29.43
CA GLU A 33 28.54 38.16 -28.15
C GLU A 33 27.31 39.07 -28.25
N THR A 34 26.14 38.52 -27.89
CA THR A 34 25.01 39.29 -27.41
C THR A 34 25.27 39.51 -25.93
N ALA A 35 25.11 40.75 -25.48
CA ALA A 35 25.39 41.15 -24.11
C ALA A 35 24.73 40.17 -23.13
N GLY A 36 25.52 39.63 -22.20
CA GLY A 36 25.17 38.50 -21.35
C GLY A 36 23.81 38.66 -20.68
N GLN A 37 22.95 37.67 -20.92
CA GLN A 37 21.77 37.41 -20.11
C GLN A 37 22.28 36.85 -18.78
N GLU A 38 21.93 37.46 -17.65
CA GLU A 38 22.24 36.88 -16.35
C GLU A 38 21.41 35.60 -16.20
N THR A 39 22.10 34.46 -16.25
CA THR A 39 21.52 33.13 -16.02
C THR A 39 22.03 32.63 -14.69
N ASP A 40 21.13 32.44 -13.73
CA ASP A 40 21.44 31.78 -12.46
C ASP A 40 21.32 30.27 -12.67
N GLN A 41 22.18 29.48 -12.03
CA GLN A 41 22.14 28.02 -12.08
C GLN A 41 22.28 27.47 -10.67
N LEU A 42 21.54 26.40 -10.38
CA LEU A 42 21.66 25.60 -9.16
C LEU A 42 21.83 24.13 -9.55
N LYS A 43 22.87 23.48 -9.04
CA LYS A 43 23.11 22.05 -9.19
C LYS A 43 22.72 21.30 -7.94
N ILE A 44 21.90 20.29 -8.08
CA ILE A 44 21.31 19.54 -6.98
C ILE A 44 21.61 18.06 -7.18
N ALA A 45 22.16 17.39 -6.18
CA ALA A 45 22.12 15.93 -6.06
C ALA A 45 20.92 15.53 -5.19
N VAL A 46 20.25 14.44 -5.53
CA VAL A 46 19.09 13.94 -4.79
C VAL A 46 19.27 12.46 -4.49
N LEU A 47 19.09 12.12 -3.22
CA LEU A 47 18.96 10.76 -2.71
C LEU A 47 17.59 10.64 -2.02
N SER A 48 17.12 9.42 -1.84
CA SER A 48 15.94 9.14 -1.02
C SER A 48 16.07 7.78 -0.36
N ASP A 49 15.38 7.59 0.76
CA ASP A 49 15.18 6.30 1.41
C ASP A 49 16.52 5.57 1.57
N THR A 50 17.46 6.23 2.24
CA THR A 50 18.81 5.70 2.44
C THR A 50 18.78 4.45 3.32
N HIS A 51 17.78 4.34 4.20
CA HIS A 51 17.53 3.18 5.07
C HIS A 51 18.84 2.70 5.72
N TYR A 52 19.66 3.66 6.15
CA TYR A 52 21.01 3.40 6.60
C TYR A 52 20.97 2.54 7.86
N LEU A 53 21.59 1.36 7.80
CA LEU A 53 21.84 0.52 8.95
C LEU A 53 23.34 0.48 9.23
N SER A 54 23.74 0.92 10.41
CA SER A 54 25.14 0.90 10.80
C SER A 54 25.69 -0.54 10.79
N PRO A 55 26.84 -0.80 10.14
CA PRO A 55 27.47 -2.13 10.16
C PRO A 55 27.77 -2.63 11.57
N ASP A 56 27.97 -1.72 12.53
CA ASP A 56 28.20 -2.06 13.94
C ASP A 56 26.95 -2.64 14.64
N MET A 57 25.77 -2.54 14.02
CA MET A 57 24.51 -3.06 14.54
C MET A 57 24.09 -4.40 13.91
N ILE A 58 24.94 -4.95 13.04
CA ILE A 58 24.64 -6.17 12.27
C ILE A 58 25.48 -7.35 12.79
N GLN A 59 24.82 -8.49 13.00
CA GLN A 59 25.46 -9.76 13.30
C GLN A 59 24.65 -10.91 12.69
N ASP A 60 25.32 -11.97 12.26
CA ASP A 60 24.70 -13.21 11.76
C ASP A 60 23.93 -13.93 12.88
N THR A 61 22.65 -13.59 13.01
CA THR A 61 21.68 -14.13 13.98
C THR A 61 20.42 -14.59 13.27
N ALA A 62 19.60 -15.41 13.95
CA ALA A 62 18.32 -15.84 13.42
C ALA A 62 17.39 -14.64 13.19
N ASP A 63 17.31 -13.73 14.16
CA ASP A 63 16.47 -12.53 14.08
C ASP A 63 16.86 -11.62 12.89
N TYR A 64 18.16 -11.45 12.63
CA TYR A 64 18.61 -10.69 11.46
C TYR A 64 18.32 -11.41 10.14
N THR A 65 18.47 -12.75 10.12
CA THR A 65 18.16 -13.56 8.92
C THR A 65 16.67 -13.51 8.58
N ASP A 66 15.81 -13.68 9.58
CA ASP A 66 14.35 -13.60 9.42
C ASP A 66 13.93 -12.22 8.93
N HIS A 67 14.56 -11.17 9.47
CA HIS A 67 14.35 -9.80 9.02
C HIS A 67 14.78 -9.59 7.56
N LEU A 68 15.99 -10.00 7.17
CA LEU A 68 16.46 -9.92 5.77
C LEU A 68 15.55 -10.65 4.78
N ASN A 69 14.96 -11.78 5.18
CA ASN A 69 14.06 -12.54 4.32
C ASN A 69 12.65 -11.94 4.19
N SER A 70 12.33 -10.92 5.00
CA SER A 70 11.04 -10.24 4.98
C SER A 70 11.03 -8.94 4.16
N ASP A 71 12.19 -8.45 3.72
CA ASP A 71 12.37 -7.20 2.98
C ASP A 71 13.25 -7.41 1.73
N ARG A 72 13.11 -6.52 0.75
CA ARG A 72 13.86 -6.46 -0.50
C ARG A 72 15.13 -5.60 -0.38
N LYS A 73 15.26 -4.82 0.70
CA LYS A 73 16.34 -3.86 0.92
C LYS A 73 17.67 -4.54 1.21
N MET A 74 18.73 -3.99 0.63
CA MET A 74 20.12 -4.41 0.80
C MET A 74 20.71 -3.84 2.09
N PHE A 75 20.12 -4.17 3.24
CA PHE A 75 20.49 -3.59 4.55
C PHE A 75 21.94 -3.91 4.96
N THR A 76 22.41 -5.13 4.68
CA THR A 76 23.78 -5.58 4.99
C THR A 76 24.83 -4.71 4.29
N GLU A 77 24.49 -4.22 3.10
CA GLU A 77 25.37 -3.43 2.24
C GLU A 77 25.06 -1.93 2.26
N SER A 78 24.03 -1.50 3.01
CA SER A 78 23.48 -0.15 3.01
C SER A 78 24.55 0.94 3.19
N ALA A 79 25.43 0.78 4.17
CA ALA A 79 26.52 1.71 4.43
C ALA A 79 27.52 1.83 3.26
N ALA A 80 27.88 0.71 2.64
CA ALA A 80 28.82 0.69 1.52
C ALA A 80 28.23 1.28 0.24
N ILE A 81 26.93 1.02 0.00
CA ILE A 81 26.20 1.61 -1.13
C ILE A 81 26.12 3.12 -0.94
N LEU A 82 25.71 3.59 0.24
CA LEU A 82 25.63 5.02 0.54
C LEU A 82 26.99 5.71 0.40
N GLU A 83 28.06 5.14 0.96
CA GLU A 83 29.43 5.70 0.82
C GLU A 83 29.82 5.85 -0.66
N GLY A 84 29.56 4.84 -1.49
CA GLY A 84 29.82 4.92 -2.93
C GLY A 84 28.98 5.98 -3.65
N MET A 85 27.74 6.21 -3.19
CA MET A 85 26.90 7.30 -3.71
C MET A 85 27.43 8.68 -3.29
N LEU A 86 27.81 8.85 -2.03
CA LEU A 86 28.40 10.09 -1.52
C LEU A 86 29.73 10.41 -2.23
N ASP A 87 30.54 9.40 -2.56
CA ASP A 87 31.74 9.56 -3.39
C ASP A 87 31.39 10.05 -4.81
N THR A 88 30.34 9.51 -5.42
CA THR A 88 29.87 9.97 -6.74
C THR A 88 29.37 11.42 -6.69
N ILE A 89 28.66 11.79 -5.63
CA ILE A 89 28.19 13.17 -5.38
C ILE A 89 29.37 14.12 -5.19
N LYS A 90 30.37 13.70 -4.41
CA LYS A 90 31.61 14.45 -4.23
C LYS A 90 32.33 14.69 -5.55
N GLU A 91 32.35 13.73 -6.47
CA GLU A 91 32.95 13.92 -7.80
C GLU A 91 32.18 14.92 -8.67
N ASP A 92 30.85 14.97 -8.54
CA ASP A 92 29.99 15.88 -9.31
C ASP A 92 30.08 17.34 -8.84
N GLN A 93 30.38 17.56 -7.54
CA GLN A 93 30.46 18.87 -6.90
C GLN A 93 29.15 19.69 -7.07
N PRO A 94 28.01 19.20 -6.56
CA PRO A 94 26.76 19.96 -6.59
C PRO A 94 26.78 21.11 -5.58
N ASP A 95 25.87 22.06 -5.76
CA ASP A 95 25.64 23.15 -4.81
C ASP A 95 24.76 22.68 -3.63
N VAL A 96 23.86 21.74 -3.89
CA VAL A 96 22.88 21.22 -2.91
C VAL A 96 22.82 19.68 -2.96
N LEU A 97 22.70 19.05 -1.79
CA LEU A 97 22.25 17.66 -1.63
C LEU A 97 20.88 17.64 -0.94
N LEU A 98 19.89 17.00 -1.57
CA LEU A 98 18.57 16.72 -1.00
C LEU A 98 18.48 15.25 -0.59
N ILE A 99 17.90 14.98 0.59
CA ILE A 99 17.52 13.62 1.02
C ILE A 99 16.07 13.63 1.51
N SER A 100 15.17 12.98 0.78
CA SER A 100 13.71 12.98 1.00
C SER A 100 13.23 11.96 2.03
N GLY A 101 13.92 11.82 3.16
CA GLY A 101 13.49 10.98 4.28
C GLY A 101 13.87 9.51 4.18
N ASP A 102 13.42 8.76 5.20
CA ASP A 102 13.84 7.39 5.52
C ASP A 102 15.36 7.28 5.53
N LEU A 103 15.95 8.13 6.37
CA LEU A 103 17.39 8.30 6.49
C LEU A 103 18.02 7.04 7.09
N THR A 104 17.38 6.48 8.11
CA THR A 104 17.81 5.24 8.77
C THR A 104 16.81 4.12 8.50
N LYS A 105 17.18 2.88 8.84
CA LYS A 105 16.31 1.72 8.66
C LYS A 105 15.00 1.85 9.44
N ASP A 106 15.08 2.12 10.74
CA ASP A 106 13.92 2.20 11.62
C ASP A 106 14.10 3.26 12.72
N GLY A 107 14.82 4.35 12.44
CA GLY A 107 14.95 5.46 13.38
C GLY A 107 15.97 5.20 14.48
N GLU A 108 16.91 4.28 14.26
CA GLU A 108 18.01 4.01 15.18
C GLU A 108 18.82 5.31 15.39
N LYS A 109 18.86 5.80 16.63
CA LYS A 109 19.60 7.02 16.98
C LYS A 109 21.08 6.90 16.61
N GLU A 110 21.66 5.73 16.85
CA GLU A 110 23.03 5.39 16.46
C GLU A 110 23.24 5.46 14.94
N GLY A 111 22.23 5.05 14.16
CA GLY A 111 22.23 5.18 12.69
C GLY A 111 22.19 6.64 12.24
N HIS A 112 21.33 7.46 12.86
CA HIS A 112 21.23 8.89 12.57
C HIS A 112 22.53 9.62 12.88
N GLU A 113 23.15 9.36 14.03
CA GLU A 113 24.44 9.94 14.42
C GLU A 113 25.56 9.58 13.40
N ALA A 114 25.60 8.33 12.94
CA ALA A 114 26.56 7.87 11.95
C ALA A 114 26.33 8.49 10.56
N LEU A 115 25.08 8.64 10.14
CA LEU A 115 24.73 9.30 8.88
C LEU A 115 25.06 10.80 8.92
N ALA A 116 24.68 11.50 9.99
CA ALA A 116 24.99 12.92 10.15
C ALA A 116 26.51 13.19 10.07
N ALA A 117 27.32 12.35 10.71
CA ALA A 117 28.79 12.44 10.62
C ALA A 117 29.32 12.27 9.18
N GLN A 118 28.71 11.40 8.37
CA GLN A 118 29.07 11.24 6.95
C GLN A 118 28.68 12.48 6.13
N LEU A 119 27.52 13.08 6.40
CA LEU A 119 27.08 14.31 5.72
C LEU A 119 27.95 15.52 6.09
N GLU A 120 28.34 15.65 7.36
CA GLU A 120 29.30 16.68 7.79
C GLU A 120 30.65 16.53 7.09
N ALA A 121 31.17 15.30 7.04
CA ALA A 121 32.41 15.01 6.31
C ALA A 121 32.29 15.36 4.82
N LEU A 122 31.15 15.07 4.19
CA LEU A 122 30.91 15.45 2.79
C LEU A 122 30.93 16.97 2.61
N LYS A 123 30.31 17.76 3.50
CA LYS A 123 30.36 19.24 3.45
C LYS A 123 31.80 19.78 3.58
N GLU A 124 32.65 19.12 4.37
CA GLU A 124 34.06 19.49 4.46
C GLU A 124 34.83 19.21 3.15
N GLU A 125 34.48 18.11 2.46
CA GLU A 125 35.12 17.67 1.21
C GLU A 125 34.58 18.38 -0.05
N VAL A 126 33.35 18.91 0.00
CA VAL A 126 32.69 19.66 -1.08
C VAL A 126 32.38 21.09 -0.61
N PRO A 127 33.34 22.03 -0.74
CA PRO A 127 33.17 23.37 -0.19
C PRO A 127 32.01 24.13 -0.83
N GLY A 128 31.08 24.60 0.01
CA GLY A 128 29.89 25.33 -0.44
C GLY A 128 28.68 24.45 -0.71
N LEU A 129 28.77 23.14 -0.44
CA LEU A 129 27.62 22.24 -0.44
C LEU A 129 26.69 22.56 0.73
N ASP A 130 25.43 22.84 0.41
CA ASP A 130 24.34 22.78 1.37
C ASP A 130 23.69 21.39 1.36
N VAL A 131 23.29 20.91 2.54
CA VAL A 131 22.59 19.62 2.68
C VAL A 131 21.23 19.90 3.31
N TYR A 132 20.18 19.33 2.73
CA TYR A 132 18.82 19.44 3.24
C TYR A 132 18.17 18.07 3.33
N VAL A 133 17.67 17.75 4.52
CA VAL A 133 16.97 16.49 4.81
C VAL A 133 15.58 16.77 5.40
N VAL A 134 14.65 15.84 5.20
CA VAL A 134 13.39 15.72 5.96
C VAL A 134 13.35 14.33 6.60
N PRO A 135 12.59 14.12 7.69
CA PRO A 135 12.33 12.76 8.17
C PRO A 135 11.37 12.02 7.21
N GLY A 136 11.55 10.71 7.10
CA GLY A 136 10.54 9.79 6.59
C GLY A 136 9.74 9.12 7.70
N ASN A 137 8.87 8.16 7.34
CA ASN A 137 8.04 7.49 8.34
C ASN A 137 8.85 6.53 9.23
N HIS A 138 10.07 6.15 8.85
CA HIS A 138 10.91 5.28 9.68
C HIS A 138 11.77 6.02 10.71
N ASP A 139 12.00 7.33 10.55
CA ASP A 139 13.10 8.02 11.24
C ASP A 139 12.81 8.44 12.69
N VAL A 140 11.56 8.76 13.03
CA VAL A 140 11.23 9.43 14.31
C VAL A 140 10.20 8.63 15.09
N ARG A 141 10.50 8.40 16.37
CA ARG A 141 9.67 7.64 17.32
C ARG A 141 9.20 6.31 16.74
N ASN A 142 10.12 5.58 16.14
CA ASN A 142 9.84 4.24 15.64
C ASN A 142 10.24 3.19 16.69
N SER A 143 9.28 2.43 17.20
CA SER A 143 9.51 1.36 18.18
C SER A 143 10.23 0.13 17.63
N ASN A 144 10.36 0.04 16.31
CA ASN A 144 10.87 -1.11 15.59
C ASN A 144 12.38 -1.03 15.35
N ALA A 145 13.02 0.06 15.79
CA ALA A 145 14.46 0.22 15.82
C ALA A 145 15.13 -0.92 16.61
N MET A 146 15.93 -1.76 15.95
CA MET A 146 16.57 -2.91 16.57
C MET A 146 18.09 -2.91 16.34
N ASN A 147 18.83 -3.30 17.38
CA ASN A 147 20.22 -3.70 17.29
C ASN A 147 20.32 -5.22 17.20
N PHE A 148 20.86 -5.72 16.10
CA PHE A 148 21.05 -7.15 15.86
C PHE A 148 22.42 -7.67 16.33
N ASN A 149 23.34 -6.77 16.67
CA ASN A 149 24.65 -7.10 17.20
C ASN A 149 24.65 -7.01 18.73
N THR A 150 24.30 -8.11 19.38
CA THR A 150 24.14 -8.21 20.83
C THR A 150 24.95 -9.38 21.40
N GLU A 151 25.33 -9.28 22.68
CA GLU A 151 26.05 -10.38 23.35
C GLU A 151 25.22 -11.66 23.49
N SER A 152 23.89 -11.55 23.50
CA SER A 152 22.95 -12.68 23.62
C SER A 152 22.76 -13.42 22.29
N GLY A 153 22.95 -12.73 21.15
CA GLY A 153 22.58 -13.21 19.82
C GLY A 153 21.09 -13.09 19.51
N GLU A 154 20.31 -12.42 20.37
CA GLU A 154 18.92 -12.03 20.14
C GLU A 154 18.88 -10.52 19.88
N ALA A 155 18.03 -10.06 18.96
CA ALA A 155 17.89 -8.64 18.67
C ALA A 155 17.34 -7.88 19.89
N GLU A 156 17.91 -6.71 20.18
CA GLU A 156 17.48 -5.83 21.27
C GLU A 156 17.05 -4.46 20.73
N PRO A 157 16.09 -3.75 21.35
CA PRO A 157 15.71 -2.41 20.90
C PRO A 157 16.90 -1.44 20.86
N ALA A 158 17.04 -0.71 19.75
CA ALA A 158 18.04 0.33 19.57
C ALA A 158 17.63 1.65 20.26
N GLY A 159 18.49 2.66 20.19
CA GLY A 159 18.13 4.01 20.62
C GLY A 159 16.98 4.56 19.78
N ARG A 160 15.86 4.89 20.41
CA ARG A 160 14.71 5.52 19.72
C ARG A 160 14.94 7.02 19.56
N THR A 161 14.82 7.52 18.33
CA THR A 161 15.03 8.94 18.01
C THR A 161 13.78 9.77 18.30
N GLU A 162 13.92 10.81 19.11
CA GLU A 162 12.89 11.83 19.34
C GLU A 162 13.01 12.98 18.32
N PRO A 163 11.96 13.79 18.07
CA PRO A 163 12.04 14.94 17.16
C PRO A 163 13.16 15.92 17.53
N GLU A 164 13.37 16.17 18.82
CA GLU A 164 14.46 17.03 19.29
C GLU A 164 15.84 16.42 19.03
N ASP A 165 15.97 15.10 19.16
CA ASP A 165 17.21 14.38 18.84
C ASP A 165 17.52 14.52 17.35
N PHE A 166 16.53 14.34 16.46
CA PHE A 166 16.71 14.51 15.02
C PHE A 166 17.23 15.91 14.69
N MET A 167 16.63 16.95 15.26
CA MET A 167 17.06 18.33 15.04
C MET A 167 18.46 18.62 15.60
N GLU A 168 18.84 18.01 16.73
CA GLU A 168 20.18 18.13 17.32
C GLU A 168 21.22 17.40 16.47
N ILE A 169 20.96 16.16 16.08
CA ILE A 169 21.87 15.30 15.31
C ILE A 169 22.19 15.91 13.94
N TYR A 170 21.18 16.40 13.21
CA TYR A 170 21.38 17.07 11.92
C TYR A 170 21.62 18.58 12.06
N GLY A 171 21.94 19.05 13.28
CA GLY A 171 22.12 20.45 13.60
C GLY A 171 23.20 21.11 12.73
N ASP A 172 24.43 20.59 12.77
CA ASP A 172 25.57 21.19 12.08
C ASP A 172 25.57 20.91 10.56
N ALA A 173 24.99 19.78 10.14
CA ALA A 173 24.81 19.45 8.74
C ALA A 173 23.75 20.31 8.05
N VAL A 174 22.62 20.59 8.73
CA VAL A 174 21.41 21.17 8.11
C VAL A 174 20.85 22.35 8.91
N TYR A 175 20.32 22.09 10.11
CA TYR A 175 19.40 23.05 10.76
C TYR A 175 20.09 24.37 11.13
N ASN A 176 21.35 24.34 11.57
CA ASN A 176 22.13 25.50 12.00
C ASN A 176 22.84 26.22 10.85
N ASP A 177 22.65 25.77 9.62
CA ASP A 177 23.21 26.39 8.43
C ASP A 177 22.58 27.78 8.18
N ASP A 178 23.39 28.76 7.76
CA ASP A 178 22.93 30.14 7.51
C ASP A 178 21.93 30.21 6.34
N SER A 179 21.91 29.19 5.47
CA SER A 179 20.92 29.05 4.40
C SER A 179 19.51 28.78 4.94
N VAL A 180 19.33 28.25 6.16
CA VAL A 180 18.01 28.02 6.78
C VAL A 180 17.44 29.34 7.27
N ILE A 181 16.42 29.85 6.58
CA ILE A 181 15.86 31.19 6.81
C ILE A 181 14.60 31.20 7.68
N ALA A 182 13.91 30.07 7.81
CA ALA A 182 12.73 29.92 8.66
C ALA A 182 12.57 28.46 9.13
N ARG A 183 12.05 28.26 10.34
CA ARG A 183 11.63 26.95 10.85
C ARG A 183 10.16 27.01 11.25
N TYR A 184 9.41 25.95 11.01
CA TYR A 184 8.06 25.84 11.52
C TYR A 184 8.10 25.64 13.04
N THR A 185 7.13 26.20 13.75
CA THR A 185 6.94 25.95 15.18
C THR A 185 5.49 25.59 15.38
N PRO A 186 5.17 24.34 15.74
CA PRO A 186 3.79 23.94 15.94
C PRO A 186 3.14 24.74 17.09
N PRO A 187 1.81 24.94 17.04
CA PRO A 187 1.06 25.56 18.14
C PRO A 187 1.28 24.84 19.49
N GLU A 188 1.06 25.56 20.59
CA GLU A 188 1.18 24.99 21.94
C GLU A 188 0.34 23.71 22.09
N GLY A 189 0.99 22.60 22.46
CA GLY A 189 0.37 21.29 22.64
C GLY A 189 0.29 20.42 21.38
N LYS A 190 0.98 20.80 20.30
CA LYS A 190 1.17 20.02 19.08
C LYS A 190 2.66 19.81 18.79
N GLU A 191 3.00 18.71 18.14
CA GLU A 191 4.39 18.37 17.78
C GLU A 191 4.54 18.07 16.28
N ALA A 192 3.45 17.68 15.61
CA ALA A 192 3.43 17.32 14.19
C ALA A 192 4.06 18.39 13.28
N GLY A 193 4.95 17.95 12.40
CA GLY A 193 5.59 18.80 11.39
C GLY A 193 6.73 19.67 11.90
N SER A 194 7.11 19.55 13.19
CA SER A 194 8.10 20.40 13.85
C SER A 194 9.49 20.40 13.21
N LEU A 195 9.78 19.40 12.37
CA LEU A 195 11.03 19.27 11.63
C LEU A 195 11.02 20.01 10.28
N SER A 196 9.96 20.76 9.95
CA SER A 196 9.85 21.55 8.71
C SER A 196 10.66 22.86 8.77
N TYR A 197 11.27 23.24 7.65
CA TYR A 197 12.04 24.48 7.52
C TYR A 197 12.10 24.97 6.06
N ALA A 198 12.42 26.26 5.89
CA ALA A 198 12.66 26.86 4.59
C ALA A 198 14.13 27.31 4.51
N ALA A 199 14.79 26.97 3.41
CA ALA A 199 16.18 27.28 3.16
C ALA A 199 16.36 28.02 1.83
N ARG A 200 17.42 28.82 1.75
CA ARG A 200 17.76 29.65 0.60
C ARG A 200 19.24 29.44 0.26
N PRO A 201 19.57 28.36 -0.48
CA PRO A 201 20.97 28.00 -0.78
C PRO A 201 21.66 29.08 -1.63
N GLN A 202 20.90 29.72 -2.51
CA GLN A 202 21.39 30.79 -3.37
C GLN A 202 20.27 31.80 -3.65
N ASP A 203 20.66 33.02 -3.99
CA ASP A 203 19.72 34.00 -4.55
C ASP A 203 18.96 33.41 -5.74
N GLY A 204 17.63 33.60 -5.76
CA GLY A 204 16.77 33.10 -6.82
C GLY A 204 16.22 31.68 -6.57
N TYR A 205 16.56 31.01 -5.48
CA TYR A 205 16.09 29.65 -5.17
C TYR A 205 15.68 29.51 -3.71
N THR A 206 14.51 28.92 -3.43
CA THR A 206 14.07 28.58 -2.08
C THR A 206 13.63 27.13 -2.04
N ILE A 207 14.15 26.40 -1.05
CA ILE A 207 13.75 25.03 -0.72
C ILE A 207 12.80 25.10 0.48
N ILE A 208 11.69 24.37 0.41
CA ILE A 208 10.72 24.21 1.49
C ILE A 208 10.71 22.73 1.87
N ALA A 209 11.36 22.42 2.98
CA ALA A 209 11.44 21.09 3.56
C ALA A 209 10.21 20.87 4.46
N ILE A 210 9.38 19.89 4.10
CA ILE A 210 8.08 19.61 4.72
C ILE A 210 8.18 18.26 5.42
N ASP A 211 8.12 18.32 6.75
CA ASP A 211 7.95 17.14 7.59
C ASP A 211 6.51 16.66 7.49
N SER A 212 6.33 15.58 6.73
CA SER A 212 5.05 14.90 6.51
C SER A 212 4.89 13.65 7.36
N ALA A 213 5.90 13.30 8.17
CA ALA A 213 5.91 12.06 8.94
C ALA A 213 4.90 12.13 10.10
N ARG A 214 4.30 10.98 10.40
CA ARG A 214 3.32 10.81 11.49
C ARG A 214 4.00 10.07 12.64
N TYR A 215 4.40 10.80 13.67
CA TYR A 215 5.11 10.26 14.84
C TYR A 215 4.62 10.83 16.18
N SER A 216 3.57 11.66 16.16
CA SER A 216 3.06 12.39 17.32
C SER A 216 1.57 12.14 17.50
N ALA A 217 1.11 12.05 18.75
CA ALA A 217 -0.29 11.77 19.07
C ALA A 217 -1.30 12.75 18.44
N ASP A 218 -0.88 13.96 18.06
CA ASP A 218 -1.73 14.95 17.39
C ASP A 218 -1.87 14.75 15.87
N ASN A 219 -1.06 13.87 15.26
CA ASN A 219 -1.19 13.50 13.85
C ASN A 219 -1.28 11.99 13.57
N THR A 220 -1.19 11.10 14.56
CA THR A 220 -1.34 9.64 14.39
C THR A 220 -2.79 9.17 14.56
N ASP A 221 -3.22 8.17 13.79
CA ASP A 221 -4.56 7.58 13.92
C ASP A 221 -4.70 6.78 15.22
N SER A 222 -3.57 6.22 15.70
CA SER A 222 -3.48 5.57 17.01
C SER A 222 -3.64 6.53 18.19
N GLY A 223 -3.40 7.84 17.99
CA GLY A 223 -3.36 8.83 19.06
C GLY A 223 -2.20 8.62 20.03
N LEU A 224 -1.14 7.96 19.58
CA LEU A 224 0.08 7.66 20.33
C LEU A 224 1.30 8.35 19.68
N ASP A 225 2.34 8.55 20.48
CA ASP A 225 3.65 9.01 20.00
C ASP A 225 4.43 7.81 19.42
N GLU A 226 4.01 7.40 18.22
CA GLU A 226 4.51 6.25 17.47
C GLU A 226 4.48 6.56 15.98
N HIS A 227 5.45 6.03 15.23
CA HIS A 227 5.49 6.17 13.79
C HIS A 227 4.28 5.50 13.09
N GLU A 228 3.81 6.07 11.98
CA GLU A 228 2.82 5.48 11.09
C GLU A 228 3.27 5.65 9.63
N THR A 229 3.00 4.65 8.78
CA THR A 229 3.45 4.61 7.36
C THR A 229 2.90 5.74 6.50
N SER A 230 1.70 6.23 6.79
CA SER A 230 1.07 7.30 6.01
C SER A 230 1.62 8.69 6.35
N GLY A 231 1.52 9.63 5.42
CA GLY A 231 1.93 11.02 5.65
C GLY A 231 0.77 11.95 6.01
N ALA A 232 1.04 13.03 6.73
CA ALA A 232 0.04 14.07 6.98
C ALA A 232 0.65 15.47 7.08
N VAL A 233 -0.04 16.46 6.50
CA VAL A 233 0.24 17.89 6.72
C VAL A 233 -0.92 18.48 7.53
N SER A 234 -0.63 19.01 8.72
CA SER A 234 -1.65 19.69 9.53
C SER A 234 -2.05 21.03 8.90
N ALA A 235 -3.26 21.53 9.22
CA ALA A 235 -3.72 22.82 8.70
C ALA A 235 -2.79 24.00 9.08
N ASP A 236 -2.18 23.95 10.26
CA ASP A 236 -1.23 24.96 10.72
C ASP A 236 0.09 24.90 9.93
N LEU A 237 0.57 23.68 9.63
CA LEU A 237 1.75 23.47 8.77
C LEU A 237 1.47 23.88 7.32
N GLU A 238 0.32 23.49 6.76
CA GLU A 238 -0.11 23.88 5.41
C GLU A 238 -0.10 25.41 5.26
N GLN A 239 -0.69 26.13 6.22
CA GLN A 239 -0.68 27.58 6.22
C GLN A 239 0.75 28.13 6.18
N TRP A 240 1.63 27.60 7.04
CA TRP A 240 3.02 28.02 7.08
C TRP A 240 3.76 27.72 5.77
N VAL A 241 3.54 26.56 5.16
CA VAL A 241 4.10 26.20 3.85
C VAL A 241 3.66 27.19 2.78
N VAL A 242 2.36 27.50 2.69
CA VAL A 242 1.83 28.48 1.73
C VAL A 242 2.43 29.87 1.96
N GLU A 243 2.61 30.29 3.21
CA GLU A 243 3.29 31.55 3.55
C GLU A 243 4.75 31.56 3.06
N GLN A 244 5.49 30.45 3.20
CA GLN A 244 6.87 30.35 2.69
C GLN A 244 6.94 30.33 1.17
N ILE A 245 6.06 29.60 0.49
CA ILE A 245 5.96 29.60 -0.99
C ILE A 245 5.69 31.03 -1.47
N THR A 246 4.67 31.68 -0.91
CA THR A 246 4.27 33.05 -1.25
C THR A 246 5.45 34.02 -1.08
N ALA A 247 6.11 33.99 0.09
CA ALA A 247 7.24 34.86 0.37
C ALA A 247 8.42 34.64 -0.60
N ALA A 248 8.65 33.40 -1.04
CA ALA A 248 9.68 33.08 -2.03
C ALA A 248 9.32 33.59 -3.43
N LYS A 249 8.08 33.39 -3.88
CA LYS A 249 7.62 33.92 -5.18
C LYS A 249 7.65 35.43 -5.23
N GLU A 250 7.31 36.11 -4.15
CA GLU A 250 7.41 37.57 -4.06
C GLU A 250 8.85 38.09 -4.14
N ARG A 251 9.85 37.28 -3.79
CA ARG A 251 11.28 37.60 -4.00
C ARG A 251 11.74 37.32 -5.43
N GLY A 252 10.95 36.58 -6.20
CA GLY A 252 11.33 36.10 -7.51
C GLY A 252 12.07 34.75 -7.49
N ASP A 253 12.08 34.06 -6.35
CA ASP A 253 12.77 32.78 -6.21
C ASP A 253 11.98 31.66 -6.92
N THR A 254 12.69 30.69 -7.50
CA THR A 254 12.15 29.38 -7.85
C THR A 254 11.89 28.59 -6.57
N VAL A 255 10.71 27.97 -6.45
CA VAL A 255 10.29 27.27 -5.24
C VAL A 255 10.34 25.76 -5.45
N ILE A 256 11.12 25.09 -4.62
CA ILE A 256 11.37 23.65 -4.64
C ILE A 256 10.87 23.06 -3.32
N GLY A 257 9.97 22.10 -3.37
CA GLY A 257 9.57 21.30 -2.21
C GLY A 257 10.51 20.13 -1.97
N LEU A 258 10.68 19.77 -0.70
CA LEU A 258 11.31 18.51 -0.26
C LEU A 258 10.37 17.87 0.75
N GLN A 259 9.87 16.68 0.47
CA GLN A 259 8.96 15.93 1.35
C GLN A 259 9.28 14.44 1.21
N HIS A 260 8.90 13.62 2.18
CA HIS A 260 9.05 12.16 2.07
C HIS A 260 7.91 11.52 1.26
N HIS A 261 6.66 11.68 1.70
CA HIS A 261 5.49 11.07 1.07
C HIS A 261 5.14 11.72 -0.28
N GLY A 262 4.60 10.94 -1.21
CA GLY A 262 4.14 11.41 -2.52
C GLY A 262 3.00 12.42 -2.43
N MET A 263 2.94 13.34 -3.39
CA MET A 263 1.96 14.42 -3.54
C MET A 263 1.06 14.22 -4.78
N VAL A 264 1.52 13.43 -5.75
CA VAL A 264 0.78 13.02 -6.94
C VAL A 264 0.92 11.50 -7.09
N PRO A 265 -0.15 10.76 -7.45
CA PRO A 265 -0.03 9.32 -7.69
C PRO A 265 0.94 9.03 -8.85
N HIS A 266 1.95 8.22 -8.58
CA HIS A 266 2.97 7.72 -9.51
C HIS A 266 2.49 6.50 -10.30
N PHE A 267 1.37 5.90 -9.92
CA PHE A 267 0.62 4.98 -10.78
C PHE A 267 -0.89 5.06 -10.57
N THR A 268 -1.68 4.69 -11.59
CA THR A 268 -3.15 4.92 -11.61
C THR A 268 -3.90 4.30 -10.42
N MET A 269 -3.50 3.11 -9.97
CA MET A 269 -4.13 2.38 -8.86
C MET A 269 -3.46 2.63 -7.51
N GLU A 270 -2.46 3.51 -7.42
CA GLU A 270 -1.79 3.82 -6.15
C GLU A 270 -2.76 4.29 -5.06
N PRO A 271 -3.73 5.19 -5.33
CA PRO A 271 -4.66 5.64 -4.28
C PRO A 271 -5.56 4.52 -3.75
N ASP A 272 -5.78 3.45 -4.53
CA ASP A 272 -6.62 2.32 -4.15
C ASP A 272 -5.82 1.21 -3.46
N LEU A 273 -4.56 1.02 -3.85
CA LEU A 273 -3.72 -0.09 -3.41
C LEU A 273 -2.75 0.31 -2.29
N LEU A 274 -2.13 1.48 -2.45
CA LEU A 274 -1.04 2.01 -1.64
C LEU A 274 -1.33 3.45 -1.16
N PRO A 275 -2.54 3.77 -0.64
CA PRO A 275 -2.87 5.15 -0.25
C PRO A 275 -1.97 5.72 0.85
N MET A 276 -1.33 4.86 1.63
CA MET A 276 -0.39 5.26 2.68
C MET A 276 0.95 5.80 2.13
N TYR A 277 1.25 5.63 0.84
CA TYR A 277 2.46 6.18 0.24
C TYR A 277 2.30 7.64 -0.19
N LEU A 278 1.05 8.09 -0.31
CA LEU A 278 0.69 9.47 -0.58
C LEU A 278 0.44 10.20 0.74
N VAL A 279 0.75 11.49 0.77
CA VAL A 279 0.37 12.35 1.89
C VAL A 279 -1.16 12.43 1.96
N ASN A 280 -1.72 12.39 3.17
CA ASN A 280 -3.15 12.57 3.37
C ASN A 280 -3.62 13.87 2.70
N ASP A 281 -4.74 13.79 1.95
CA ASP A 281 -5.33 14.92 1.22
C ASP A 281 -4.46 15.45 0.04
N TYR A 282 -3.58 14.61 -0.53
CA TYR A 282 -2.70 14.94 -1.65
C TYR A 282 -3.42 15.60 -2.83
N GLU A 283 -4.64 15.17 -3.18
CA GLU A 283 -5.42 15.73 -4.30
C GLU A 283 -5.65 17.24 -4.13
N ARG A 284 -5.89 17.69 -2.89
CA ARG A 284 -6.09 19.10 -2.57
C ARG A 284 -4.76 19.81 -2.35
N LEU A 285 -3.86 19.23 -1.57
CA LEU A 285 -2.58 19.85 -1.20
C LEU A 285 -1.72 20.13 -2.43
N SER A 286 -1.65 19.20 -3.38
CA SER A 286 -0.94 19.38 -4.64
C SER A 286 -1.43 20.61 -5.42
N GLN A 287 -2.75 20.82 -5.47
CA GLN A 287 -3.35 22.01 -6.10
C GLN A 287 -3.04 23.28 -5.32
N VAL A 288 -3.15 23.25 -3.99
CA VAL A 288 -2.85 24.41 -3.12
C VAL A 288 -1.40 24.86 -3.29
N TYR A 289 -0.45 23.91 -3.30
CA TYR A 289 0.97 24.22 -3.45
C TYR A 289 1.31 24.70 -4.85
N ALA A 290 0.75 24.07 -5.89
CA ALA A 290 0.89 24.52 -7.27
C ALA A 290 0.39 25.97 -7.46
N ASP A 291 -0.80 26.27 -6.93
CA ASP A 291 -1.42 27.59 -7.05
C ASP A 291 -0.74 28.66 -6.17
N ALA A 292 -0.17 28.27 -5.04
CA ALA A 292 0.70 29.15 -4.26
C ALA A 292 2.01 29.48 -4.99
N GLY A 293 2.42 28.63 -5.94
CA GLY A 293 3.55 28.84 -6.82
C GLY A 293 4.73 27.89 -6.60
N MET A 294 4.54 26.73 -5.98
CA MET A 294 5.52 25.64 -6.01
C MET A 294 5.45 24.91 -7.36
N GLN A 295 6.58 24.77 -8.05
CA GLN A 295 6.64 24.10 -9.35
C GLN A 295 7.13 22.65 -9.24
N TYR A 296 8.07 22.39 -8.33
CA TYR A 296 8.77 21.11 -8.22
C TYR A 296 8.73 20.66 -6.77
N ILE A 297 8.51 19.37 -6.53
CA ILE A 297 8.67 18.75 -5.22
C ILE A 297 9.44 17.43 -5.39
N PHE A 298 10.45 17.21 -4.56
CA PHE A 298 11.20 15.96 -4.51
C PHE A 298 10.66 15.10 -3.38
N THR A 299 10.32 13.84 -3.71
CA THR A 299 9.68 12.84 -2.84
C THR A 299 10.40 11.49 -2.90
N GLY A 300 9.97 10.56 -2.06
CA GLY A 300 10.48 9.20 -1.94
C GLY A 300 9.38 8.22 -1.51
N HIS A 301 9.67 7.39 -0.50
CA HIS A 301 8.74 6.47 0.19
C HIS A 301 8.29 5.26 -0.62
N MET A 302 7.78 5.42 -1.85
CA MET A 302 7.44 4.25 -2.69
C MET A 302 8.71 3.51 -3.14
N HIS A 303 9.82 4.23 -3.22
CA HIS A 303 11.12 3.78 -3.73
C HIS A 303 11.12 3.60 -5.24
N ALA A 304 10.14 4.16 -5.97
CA ALA A 304 10.18 4.20 -7.41
C ALA A 304 11.00 5.40 -7.90
N ASN A 305 11.58 5.25 -9.07
CA ASN A 305 12.20 6.35 -9.77
C ASN A 305 11.25 6.85 -10.85
N ASP A 306 10.30 7.69 -10.45
CA ASP A 306 9.20 8.16 -11.30
C ASP A 306 9.11 9.70 -11.28
N ILE A 307 8.41 10.30 -12.24
CA ILE A 307 7.96 11.69 -12.17
C ILE A 307 6.47 11.70 -12.45
N ALA A 308 5.69 12.37 -11.60
CA ALA A 308 4.26 12.55 -11.80
C ALA A 308 3.91 14.04 -11.85
N THR A 309 2.80 14.39 -12.51
CA THR A 309 2.40 15.80 -12.61
C THR A 309 0.91 16.02 -12.40
N VAL A 310 0.58 17.17 -11.85
CA VAL A 310 -0.79 17.69 -11.81
C VAL A 310 -0.82 19.13 -12.29
N THR A 311 -1.82 19.48 -13.10
CA THR A 311 -2.10 20.86 -13.52
C THR A 311 -3.43 21.31 -12.92
N THR A 312 -3.41 22.42 -12.18
CA THR A 312 -4.60 22.98 -11.53
C THR A 312 -5.56 23.61 -12.54
N GLU A 313 -6.77 23.92 -12.10
CA GLU A 313 -7.72 24.68 -12.93
C GLU A 313 -7.20 26.08 -13.30
N ALA A 314 -6.30 26.67 -12.48
CA ALA A 314 -5.65 27.95 -12.77
C ALA A 314 -4.52 27.82 -13.81
N GLY A 315 -4.13 26.59 -14.16
CA GLY A 315 -3.08 26.31 -15.14
C GLY A 315 -1.66 26.25 -14.55
N ASN A 316 -1.53 26.18 -13.22
CA ASN A 316 -0.25 25.94 -12.56
C ASN A 316 0.04 24.45 -12.52
N THR A 317 1.28 24.05 -12.79
CA THR A 317 1.69 22.64 -12.78
C THR A 317 2.65 22.40 -11.62
N LEU A 318 2.40 21.33 -10.86
CA LEU A 318 3.33 20.75 -9.90
C LEU A 318 3.90 19.46 -10.49
N TYR A 319 5.23 19.36 -10.48
CA TYR A 319 5.98 18.15 -10.80
C TYR A 319 6.40 17.48 -9.50
N ASP A 320 5.90 16.27 -9.26
CA ASP A 320 6.33 15.39 -8.19
C ASP A 320 7.43 14.47 -8.69
N ILE A 321 8.60 14.56 -8.08
CA ILE A 321 9.86 14.00 -8.59
C ILE A 321 10.33 12.97 -7.56
N GLU A 322 9.75 11.77 -7.64
CA GLU A 322 10.06 10.67 -6.74
C GLU A 322 11.43 10.07 -7.08
N THR A 323 12.34 10.02 -6.11
CA THR A 323 13.64 9.37 -6.27
C THR A 323 13.61 8.01 -5.60
N GLY A 324 14.03 6.96 -6.30
CA GLY A 324 14.04 5.61 -5.75
C GLY A 324 15.04 5.44 -4.61
N SER A 325 14.84 4.38 -3.80
CA SER A 325 15.66 4.11 -2.63
C SER A 325 17.11 3.76 -2.97
N VAL A 326 18.05 4.26 -2.16
CA VAL A 326 19.48 3.90 -2.23
C VAL A 326 19.70 2.39 -2.12
N VAL A 327 18.92 1.69 -1.29
CA VAL A 327 19.16 0.28 -0.94
C VAL A 327 18.16 -0.70 -1.53
N THR A 328 17.28 -0.25 -2.43
CA THR A 328 16.37 -1.10 -3.20
C THR A 328 16.67 -0.95 -4.68
N TYR A 329 16.46 -1.97 -5.51
CA TYR A 329 16.55 -1.83 -6.97
C TYR A 329 15.72 -0.61 -7.46
N PRO A 330 16.27 0.25 -8.36
CA PRO A 330 17.57 0.13 -9.03
C PRO A 330 18.75 0.81 -8.31
N SER A 331 18.57 1.30 -7.08
CA SER A 331 19.53 2.14 -6.35
C SER A 331 19.92 3.41 -7.11
N PRO A 332 18.95 4.28 -7.46
CA PRO A 332 19.22 5.48 -8.23
C PRO A 332 19.76 6.62 -7.36
N MET A 333 20.43 7.56 -8.02
CA MET A 333 20.62 8.93 -7.52
C MET A 333 20.30 9.90 -8.68
N ARG A 334 19.73 11.06 -8.38
CA ARG A 334 19.44 12.08 -9.41
C ARG A 334 20.41 13.25 -9.31
N PHE A 335 20.83 13.74 -10.46
CA PHE A 335 21.56 15.00 -10.62
C PHE A 335 20.68 15.96 -11.41
N VAL A 336 20.37 17.09 -10.80
CA VAL A 336 19.48 18.10 -11.36
C VAL A 336 20.24 19.39 -11.59
N THR A 337 20.14 19.93 -12.80
CA THR A 337 20.61 21.28 -13.11
C THR A 337 19.42 22.15 -13.39
N LEU A 338 19.14 23.09 -12.49
CA LEU A 338 18.07 24.07 -12.64
C LEU A 338 18.67 25.40 -13.08
N THR A 339 18.29 25.85 -14.27
CA THR A 339 18.74 27.12 -14.84
C THR A 339 17.58 28.10 -14.86
N ARG A 340 17.82 29.30 -14.33
CA ARG A 340 16.83 30.37 -14.25
C ARG A 340 17.32 31.58 -15.04
N SER A 341 16.41 32.18 -15.80
CA SER A 341 16.63 33.46 -16.47
C SER A 341 15.43 34.40 -16.27
N TYR A 342 15.72 35.70 -16.27
CA TYR A 342 14.70 36.73 -16.12
C TYR A 342 14.75 37.72 -17.27
N GLU A 343 13.65 37.86 -18.00
CA GLU A 343 13.50 38.80 -19.11
C GLU A 343 12.09 39.40 -19.12
N ASP A 344 12.00 40.74 -19.15
CA ASP A 344 10.75 41.50 -19.28
C ASP A 344 9.62 41.05 -18.32
N GLY A 345 9.94 40.86 -17.03
CA GLY A 345 8.95 40.43 -16.02
C GLY A 345 8.60 38.94 -16.08
N THR A 346 9.33 38.15 -16.86
CA THR A 346 9.12 36.71 -17.02
C THR A 346 10.32 35.98 -16.45
N VAL A 347 10.06 35.03 -15.57
CA VAL A 347 11.05 34.04 -15.14
C VAL A 347 10.87 32.82 -16.02
N THR A 348 11.96 32.33 -16.61
CA THR A 348 12.03 31.04 -17.31
C THR A 348 12.96 30.13 -16.52
N GLU A 349 12.47 28.92 -16.25
CA GLU A 349 13.17 27.87 -15.51
C GLU A 349 13.29 26.66 -16.41
N ASP A 350 14.52 26.17 -16.59
CA ASP A 350 14.82 24.95 -17.32
C ASP A 350 15.52 23.99 -16.36
N MET A 351 14.83 22.90 -16.02
CA MET A 351 15.33 21.82 -15.18
C MET A 351 15.76 20.65 -16.06
N GLN A 352 17.02 20.23 -15.90
CA GLN A 352 17.53 18.98 -16.48
C GLN A 352 17.73 17.99 -15.36
N VAL A 353 17.07 16.83 -15.46
CA VAL A 353 17.20 15.71 -14.52
C VAL A 353 17.98 14.59 -15.20
N GLU A 354 19.05 14.13 -14.56
CA GLU A 354 19.82 12.95 -14.94
C GLU A 354 19.76 11.93 -13.81
N THR A 355 19.23 10.75 -14.08
CA THR A 355 19.26 9.62 -13.13
C THR A 355 20.49 8.76 -13.40
N LYS A 356 21.30 8.54 -12.37
CA LYS A 356 22.40 7.58 -12.40
C LYS A 356 22.04 6.35 -11.60
N THR A 357 22.16 5.20 -12.27
CA THR A 357 22.11 3.85 -11.70
C THR A 357 23.44 3.15 -12.01
N HIS A 358 23.54 1.87 -11.73
CA HIS A 358 24.71 1.03 -11.98
C HIS A 358 25.97 1.53 -11.22
N LEU A 359 25.79 1.98 -9.97
CA LEU A 359 26.92 2.27 -9.09
C LEU A 359 27.81 1.03 -8.95
N GLY A 360 29.12 1.19 -9.07
CA GLY A 360 30.07 0.12 -8.83
C GLY A 360 31.34 0.19 -9.67
N PRO A 361 32.34 -0.65 -9.36
CA PRO A 361 32.34 -1.62 -8.27
C PRO A 361 32.50 -0.93 -6.89
N ILE A 362 31.82 -1.46 -5.87
CA ILE A 362 32.03 -1.08 -4.46
C ILE A 362 32.62 -2.25 -3.67
N THR A 363 33.61 -1.99 -2.82
CA THR A 363 34.27 -3.01 -1.98
C THR A 363 34.14 -2.62 -0.52
N PHE A 364 33.69 -3.55 0.32
CA PHE A 364 33.45 -3.32 1.75
C PHE A 364 33.76 -4.57 2.58
N THR A 365 33.85 -4.40 3.90
CA THR A 365 33.92 -5.52 4.83
C THR A 365 32.50 -5.95 5.17
N ASP A 366 32.12 -7.16 4.79
CA ASP A 366 30.80 -7.72 5.07
C ASP A 366 30.62 -7.88 6.60
N PRO A 367 29.65 -7.20 7.24
CA PRO A 367 29.48 -7.26 8.68
C PRO A 367 29.05 -8.65 9.19
N LEU A 368 28.46 -9.49 8.33
CA LEU A 368 28.05 -10.85 8.70
C LEU A 368 29.23 -11.81 8.77
N THR A 369 30.18 -11.68 7.84
CA THR A 369 31.29 -12.64 7.69
C THR A 369 32.64 -12.10 8.16
N GLY A 370 32.80 -10.78 8.24
CA GLY A 370 34.07 -10.09 8.45
C GLY A 370 35.04 -10.19 7.26
N GLU A 371 34.59 -10.70 6.11
CA GLU A 371 35.40 -10.84 4.90
C GLU A 371 35.18 -9.66 3.94
N GLU A 372 36.19 -9.33 3.14
CA GLU A 372 36.02 -8.33 2.07
C GLU A 372 35.11 -8.89 0.96
N ARG A 373 34.08 -8.13 0.59
CA ARG A 373 33.18 -8.39 -0.54
C ARG A 373 33.21 -7.24 -1.53
N THR A 374 32.92 -7.57 -2.79
CA THR A 374 32.77 -6.59 -3.86
C THR A 374 31.42 -6.80 -4.56
N ILE A 375 30.66 -5.71 -4.71
CA ILE A 375 29.50 -5.64 -5.59
C ILE A 375 29.95 -4.92 -6.85
N GLU A 376 29.94 -5.62 -7.99
CA GLU A 376 30.44 -5.08 -9.26
C GLU A 376 29.51 -3.99 -9.83
N ASP A 377 28.20 -4.17 -9.64
CA ASP A 377 27.13 -3.30 -10.13
C ASP A 377 25.97 -3.43 -9.15
N VAL A 378 25.69 -2.36 -8.40
CA VAL A 378 24.66 -2.34 -7.36
C VAL A 378 23.26 -2.51 -7.94
N THR A 379 23.00 -1.99 -9.14
CA THR A 379 21.69 -2.15 -9.79
C THR A 379 21.45 -3.61 -10.19
N GLU A 380 22.43 -4.27 -10.78
CA GLU A 380 22.31 -5.71 -11.12
C GLU A 380 22.29 -6.62 -9.89
N TYR A 381 22.93 -6.20 -8.79
CA TYR A 381 22.84 -6.88 -7.51
C TYR A 381 21.44 -6.71 -6.89
N GLY A 382 20.92 -5.49 -6.82
CA GLY A 382 19.57 -5.19 -6.34
C GLY A 382 18.49 -5.89 -7.17
N ARG A 383 18.68 -6.04 -8.49
CA ARG A 383 17.73 -6.74 -9.37
C ARG A 383 17.50 -8.21 -8.96
N GLN A 384 18.48 -8.82 -8.28
CA GLN A 384 18.38 -10.19 -7.75
C GLN A 384 17.55 -10.28 -6.46
N HIS A 385 17.27 -9.14 -5.81
CA HIS A 385 16.47 -9.01 -4.58
C HIS A 385 15.01 -8.61 -4.88
N GLY A 386 14.50 -8.98 -6.07
CA GLY A 386 13.07 -8.89 -6.39
C GLY A 386 12.23 -9.89 -5.58
N PHE A 387 10.96 -10.03 -5.91
CA PHE A 387 10.09 -11.05 -5.31
C PHE A 387 10.68 -12.45 -5.51
N SER A 388 10.72 -13.21 -4.42
CA SER A 388 11.18 -14.61 -4.37
C SER A 388 10.15 -15.46 -3.62
N ASN A 389 10.14 -16.77 -3.84
CA ASN A 389 9.23 -17.66 -3.12
C ASN A 389 9.43 -17.58 -1.60
N ASP A 390 10.68 -17.46 -1.14
CA ASP A 390 11.00 -17.35 0.28
C ASP A 390 10.44 -16.06 0.89
N MET A 391 10.62 -14.92 0.20
CA MET A 391 10.08 -13.65 0.64
C MET A 391 8.55 -13.70 0.70
N LEU A 392 7.90 -14.16 -0.38
CA LEU A 392 6.44 -14.25 -0.44
C LEU A 392 5.87 -15.20 0.61
N THR A 393 6.51 -16.34 0.83
CA THR A 393 6.12 -17.30 1.87
C THR A 393 6.24 -16.67 3.26
N THR A 394 7.38 -16.06 3.56
CA THR A 394 7.63 -15.40 4.85
C THR A 394 6.61 -14.31 5.12
N THR A 395 6.35 -13.44 4.15
CA THR A 395 5.39 -12.34 4.32
C THR A 395 3.95 -12.84 4.45
N VAL A 396 3.52 -13.81 3.64
CA VAL A 396 2.15 -14.37 3.72
C VAL A 396 1.96 -15.10 5.05
N ASN A 397 2.92 -15.90 5.50
CA ASN A 397 2.83 -16.58 6.79
C ASN A 397 2.81 -15.58 7.95
N GLY A 398 3.68 -14.57 7.95
CA GLY A 398 3.68 -13.52 8.98
C GLY A 398 2.32 -12.80 9.07
N PHE A 399 1.70 -12.51 7.93
CA PHE A 399 0.34 -11.98 7.89
C PHE A 399 -0.68 -12.95 8.47
N LEU A 400 -0.70 -14.21 8.03
CA LEU A 400 -1.66 -15.22 8.47
C LEU A 400 -1.53 -15.57 9.95
N HIS A 401 -0.32 -15.61 10.49
CA HIS A 401 -0.06 -15.85 11.93
C HIS A 401 -0.78 -14.84 12.81
N SER A 402 -0.87 -13.58 12.38
CA SER A 402 -1.64 -12.56 13.10
C SER A 402 -3.13 -12.88 13.16
N TYR A 403 -3.72 -13.43 12.08
CA TYR A 403 -5.11 -13.89 12.07
C TYR A 403 -5.30 -15.16 12.89
N TYR A 404 -4.34 -16.07 12.87
CA TYR A 404 -4.38 -17.28 13.70
C TYR A 404 -4.43 -16.89 15.18
N ALA A 405 -3.54 -16.00 15.61
CA ALA A 405 -3.52 -15.47 16.97
C ALA A 405 -4.84 -14.78 17.35
N GLN A 406 -5.40 -13.96 16.46
CA GLN A 406 -6.70 -13.30 16.67
C GLN A 406 -7.85 -14.32 16.80
N ALA A 407 -7.88 -15.34 15.93
CA ALA A 407 -8.89 -16.39 15.98
C ALA A 407 -8.82 -17.17 17.30
N ILE A 408 -7.61 -17.55 17.74
CA ILE A 408 -7.40 -18.21 19.03
C ILE A 408 -7.84 -17.31 20.19
N GLN A 409 -7.47 -16.02 20.18
CA GLN A 409 -7.89 -15.06 21.19
C GLN A 409 -9.41 -14.87 21.25
N ALA A 410 -10.09 -14.95 20.11
CA ALA A 410 -11.54 -14.87 19.99
C ALA A 410 -12.29 -16.13 20.44
N GLY A 411 -11.57 -17.17 20.88
CA GLY A 411 -12.17 -18.45 21.30
C GLY A 411 -12.19 -19.50 20.20
N GLY A 412 -11.20 -19.47 19.30
CA GLY A 412 -10.99 -20.45 18.23
C GLY A 412 -11.82 -20.23 16.98
N ILE A 413 -11.58 -21.07 15.97
CA ILE A 413 -12.22 -21.05 14.66
C ILE A 413 -13.74 -21.20 14.73
N ARG A 414 -14.26 -21.88 15.76
CA ARG A 414 -15.70 -21.94 16.02
C ARG A 414 -16.29 -20.55 16.10
N SER A 415 -15.68 -19.68 16.92
CA SER A 415 -16.19 -18.33 17.17
C SER A 415 -16.12 -17.48 15.89
N VAL A 416 -15.09 -17.69 15.08
CA VAL A 416 -14.95 -17.07 13.75
C VAL A 416 -16.09 -17.51 12.82
N ILE A 417 -16.37 -18.82 12.73
CA ILE A 417 -17.45 -19.36 11.89
C ILE A 417 -18.81 -18.86 12.37
N GLU A 418 -19.07 -18.86 13.67
CA GLU A 418 -20.32 -18.36 14.25
C GLU A 418 -20.51 -16.87 13.97
N SER A 419 -19.45 -16.06 14.04
CA SER A 419 -19.49 -14.65 13.65
C SER A 419 -19.81 -14.48 12.17
N LEU A 420 -19.15 -15.23 11.28
CA LEU A 420 -19.37 -15.14 9.84
C LEU A 420 -20.79 -15.55 9.45
N VAL A 421 -21.31 -16.63 10.04
CA VAL A 421 -22.67 -17.09 9.81
C VAL A 421 -23.68 -16.07 10.34
N SER A 422 -23.42 -15.51 11.53
CA SER A 422 -24.32 -14.54 12.14
C SER A 422 -24.39 -13.25 11.32
N ASP A 423 -23.26 -12.79 10.81
CA ASP A 423 -23.17 -11.65 9.89
C ASP A 423 -23.92 -11.91 8.58
N LEU A 424 -23.75 -13.10 8.00
CA LEU A 424 -24.42 -13.49 6.76
C LEU A 424 -25.93 -13.65 6.92
N ALA A 425 -26.36 -14.19 8.06
CA ALA A 425 -27.77 -14.43 8.37
C ALA A 425 -28.47 -13.19 8.99
N GLY A 426 -27.72 -12.17 9.42
CA GLY A 426 -28.25 -11.01 10.12
C GLY A 426 -28.84 -11.33 11.51
N MET A 427 -28.42 -12.43 12.13
CA MET A 427 -28.89 -12.86 13.46
C MET A 427 -27.86 -13.76 14.14
N ASP A 428 -27.75 -13.67 15.48
CA ASP A 428 -26.83 -14.51 16.26
C ASP A 428 -27.18 -16.00 16.14
N LEU A 429 -26.30 -16.76 15.51
CA LEU A 429 -26.43 -18.21 15.30
C LEU A 429 -25.16 -18.93 15.75
N THR A 430 -25.32 -19.93 16.61
CA THR A 430 -24.26 -20.88 16.94
C THR A 430 -24.20 -22.03 15.94
N VAL A 431 -23.06 -22.74 15.86
CA VAL A 431 -22.92 -23.96 15.05
C VAL A 431 -23.97 -25.01 15.46
N ASP A 432 -24.26 -25.10 16.75
CA ASP A 432 -25.29 -26.01 17.26
C ASP A 432 -26.70 -25.60 16.81
N GLN A 433 -27.01 -24.29 16.78
CA GLN A 433 -28.28 -23.78 16.29
C GLN A 433 -28.42 -23.98 14.78
N LEU A 434 -27.33 -23.89 14.00
CA LEU A 434 -27.35 -24.26 12.59
C LEU A 434 -27.77 -25.72 12.38
N VAL A 435 -27.26 -26.64 13.21
CA VAL A 435 -27.63 -28.06 13.12
C VAL A 435 -29.05 -28.30 13.63
N ASP A 436 -29.40 -27.77 14.80
CA ASP A 436 -30.66 -28.09 15.48
C ASP A 436 -31.87 -27.32 14.92
N VAL A 437 -31.65 -26.16 14.32
CA VAL A 437 -32.71 -25.27 13.79
C VAL A 437 -32.54 -25.02 12.31
N GLY A 438 -31.32 -24.77 11.85
CA GLY A 438 -31.02 -24.46 10.45
C GLY A 438 -31.32 -25.62 9.49
N LEU A 439 -30.75 -26.81 9.74
CA LEU A 439 -30.97 -27.98 8.89
C LEU A 439 -32.46 -28.35 8.71
N PRO A 440 -33.30 -28.41 9.77
CA PRO A 440 -34.74 -28.63 9.61
C PRO A 440 -35.48 -27.58 8.77
N LEU A 441 -34.95 -26.35 8.66
CA LEU A 441 -35.55 -25.29 7.85
C LEU A 441 -35.05 -25.29 6.41
N LEU A 442 -33.81 -25.72 6.19
CA LEU A 442 -33.13 -25.67 4.89
C LEU A 442 -33.38 -26.92 4.05
N LEU A 443 -33.55 -28.08 4.69
CA LEU A 443 -33.73 -29.36 4.00
C LEU A 443 -35.22 -29.72 3.88
N PRO A 444 -35.61 -30.44 2.81
CA PRO A 444 -36.96 -30.97 2.66
C PRO A 444 -37.35 -31.90 3.81
N THR A 445 -38.65 -32.10 4.02
CA THR A 445 -39.20 -33.12 4.92
C THR A 445 -39.32 -34.49 4.21
N PRO A 446 -39.49 -35.60 4.94
CA PRO A 446 -39.61 -36.93 4.32
C PRO A 446 -40.79 -37.03 3.34
N GLU A 447 -41.85 -36.24 3.58
CA GLU A 447 -43.06 -36.20 2.74
C GLU A 447 -42.85 -35.47 1.41
N GLU A 448 -41.91 -34.53 1.38
CA GLU A 448 -41.55 -33.78 0.17
C GLU A 448 -40.67 -34.61 -0.77
N GLY A 449 -40.02 -35.64 -0.24
CA GLY A 449 -39.17 -36.58 -0.98
C GLY A 449 -37.86 -35.98 -1.47
N GLY A 450 -36.99 -36.81 -2.04
CA GLY A 450 -35.67 -36.41 -2.56
C GLY A 450 -34.53 -37.22 -1.94
N THR A 451 -33.32 -37.01 -2.45
CA THR A 451 -32.14 -37.78 -2.05
C THR A 451 -31.57 -37.36 -0.70
N LEU A 452 -31.84 -36.14 -0.25
CA LEU A 452 -31.42 -35.59 1.04
C LEU A 452 -32.59 -34.83 1.67
N TYR A 453 -33.00 -35.21 2.87
CA TYR A 453 -34.08 -34.56 3.62
C TYR A 453 -33.79 -34.58 5.12
N TYR A 454 -34.50 -33.77 5.90
CA TYR A 454 -34.43 -33.76 7.36
C TYR A 454 -35.60 -34.53 7.95
N ASP A 455 -35.32 -35.50 8.82
CA ASP A 455 -36.34 -36.24 9.56
C ASP A 455 -36.36 -35.77 11.03
N SER A 456 -37.42 -35.07 11.40
CA SER A 456 -37.59 -34.58 12.77
C SER A 456 -37.91 -35.67 13.79
N ASP A 457 -38.48 -36.79 13.37
CA ASP A 457 -38.81 -37.91 14.25
C ASP A 457 -37.54 -38.72 14.59
N GLU A 458 -36.63 -38.87 13.63
CA GLU A 458 -35.33 -39.51 13.82
C GLU A 458 -34.24 -38.53 14.29
N GLY A 459 -34.48 -37.22 14.20
CA GLY A 459 -33.61 -36.17 14.72
C GLY A 459 -32.29 -36.02 13.95
N GLY A 460 -32.37 -36.00 12.62
CA GLY A 460 -31.18 -35.93 11.76
C GLY A 460 -31.48 -35.79 10.27
N MET A 461 -30.41 -35.67 9.49
CA MET A 461 -30.50 -35.69 8.02
C MET A 461 -30.59 -37.14 7.54
N VAL A 462 -31.38 -37.39 6.51
CA VAL A 462 -31.48 -38.68 5.85
C VAL A 462 -31.04 -38.54 4.41
N ILE A 463 -30.08 -39.39 4.02
CA ILE A 463 -29.70 -39.58 2.63
C ILE A 463 -30.45 -40.81 2.12
N ASP A 464 -31.35 -40.65 1.15
CA ASP A 464 -32.18 -41.70 0.58
C ASP A 464 -31.97 -41.83 -0.94
N THR A 465 -31.25 -42.84 -1.37
CA THR A 465 -31.02 -43.14 -2.80
C THR A 465 -31.99 -44.20 -3.35
N THR A 466 -33.13 -44.43 -2.69
CA THR A 466 -34.12 -45.42 -3.11
C THR A 466 -34.58 -45.17 -4.55
N GLY A 467 -34.44 -46.19 -5.40
CA GLY A 467 -34.70 -46.09 -6.84
C GLY A 467 -33.44 -46.05 -7.73
N SER A 468 -32.25 -45.94 -7.15
CA SER A 468 -30.96 -46.16 -7.83
C SER A 468 -30.58 -47.65 -7.89
N SER A 469 -29.44 -47.98 -8.50
CA SER A 469 -28.92 -49.36 -8.59
C SER A 469 -28.52 -49.95 -7.23
N LEU A 470 -28.34 -49.11 -6.21
CA LEU A 470 -28.05 -49.47 -4.81
C LEU A 470 -28.94 -48.65 -3.88
N GLU A 471 -30.01 -49.27 -3.35
CA GLU A 471 -30.92 -48.63 -2.39
C GLU A 471 -30.21 -48.40 -1.04
N LEU A 472 -29.86 -47.15 -0.75
CA LEU A 472 -29.16 -46.73 0.46
C LEU A 472 -29.99 -45.69 1.21
N GLN A 473 -30.19 -45.92 2.52
CA GLN A 473 -30.84 -44.96 3.41
C GLN A 473 -30.00 -44.79 4.67
N ILE A 474 -29.32 -43.65 4.78
CA ILE A 474 -28.41 -43.34 5.90
C ILE A 474 -28.99 -42.18 6.69
N LEU A 475 -29.07 -42.35 8.01
CA LEU A 475 -29.31 -41.29 8.97
C LEU A 475 -27.98 -40.68 9.40
N ILE A 476 -27.91 -39.35 9.41
CA ILE A 476 -26.87 -38.54 10.03
C ILE A 476 -27.51 -37.86 11.25
N PRO A 477 -27.39 -38.44 12.46
CA PRO A 477 -28.04 -37.89 13.66
C PRO A 477 -27.44 -36.52 14.03
N ASN A 478 -28.27 -35.56 14.47
CA ASN A 478 -27.78 -34.24 14.90
C ASN A 478 -26.66 -34.35 15.95
N SER A 479 -26.77 -35.28 16.89
CA SER A 479 -25.76 -35.48 17.94
C SER A 479 -24.44 -36.01 17.40
N GLY A 480 -24.47 -36.92 16.42
CA GLY A 480 -23.28 -37.42 15.72
C GLY A 480 -22.62 -36.32 14.88
N LEU A 481 -23.42 -35.54 14.16
CA LEU A 481 -22.95 -34.42 13.35
C LEU A 481 -22.26 -33.35 14.18
N LYS A 482 -22.90 -32.87 15.26
CA LYS A 482 -22.28 -31.90 16.19
C LYS A 482 -20.99 -32.43 16.79
N GLN A 483 -20.99 -33.70 17.18
CA GLN A 483 -19.80 -34.36 17.73
C GLN A 483 -18.64 -34.47 16.73
N ALA A 484 -18.92 -34.70 15.45
CA ALA A 484 -17.92 -34.71 14.38
C ALA A 484 -17.41 -33.29 14.08
N LEU A 485 -18.32 -32.32 13.95
CA LEU A 485 -17.97 -30.90 13.75
C LEU A 485 -17.07 -30.38 14.87
N ASN A 486 -17.37 -30.70 16.13
CA ASN A 486 -16.52 -30.29 17.26
C ASN A 486 -15.09 -30.83 17.13
N VAL A 487 -14.93 -32.10 16.72
CA VAL A 487 -13.59 -32.70 16.51
C VAL A 487 -12.84 -31.96 15.39
N LEU A 488 -13.52 -31.63 14.29
CA LEU A 488 -12.90 -30.91 13.19
C LEU A 488 -12.48 -29.49 13.60
N LEU A 489 -13.35 -28.77 14.31
CA LEU A 489 -13.07 -27.43 14.81
C LEU A 489 -11.89 -27.45 15.80
N ASP A 490 -11.86 -28.40 16.73
CA ASP A 490 -10.77 -28.56 17.69
C ASP A 490 -9.43 -28.90 16.98
N LYS A 491 -9.46 -29.60 15.84
CA LYS A 491 -8.25 -29.86 15.04
C LYS A 491 -7.76 -28.64 14.27
N VAL A 492 -8.68 -27.85 13.72
CA VAL A 492 -8.29 -26.59 13.09
C VAL A 492 -7.70 -25.65 14.14
N ASP A 493 -8.28 -25.56 15.34
CA ASP A 493 -7.69 -24.77 16.43
C ASP A 493 -6.27 -25.23 16.78
N ALA A 494 -6.01 -26.54 16.82
CA ALA A 494 -4.66 -27.07 17.04
C ALA A 494 -3.67 -26.70 15.92
N LEU A 495 -4.14 -26.64 14.65
CA LEU A 495 -3.32 -26.18 13.52
C LEU A 495 -3.06 -24.67 13.57
N LEU A 496 -3.98 -23.87 14.12
CA LEU A 496 -3.77 -22.45 14.34
C LEU A 496 -2.77 -22.18 15.49
N GLU A 497 -2.76 -23.05 16.50
CA GLU A 497 -1.81 -22.99 17.63
C GLU A 497 -0.39 -23.44 17.24
N ASP A 498 -0.25 -24.41 16.33
CA ASP A 498 1.02 -24.89 15.77
C ASP A 498 0.96 -24.88 14.23
N PRO A 499 1.27 -23.74 13.59
CA PRO A 499 0.99 -23.50 12.17
C PRO A 499 1.97 -24.17 11.20
N ALA A 500 2.91 -25.00 11.66
CA ALA A 500 3.93 -25.58 10.78
C ALA A 500 3.36 -26.31 9.54
N GLU A 501 2.23 -27.01 9.67
CA GLU A 501 1.57 -27.64 8.51
C GLU A 501 0.92 -26.60 7.59
N LEU A 502 0.32 -25.54 8.15
CA LEU A 502 -0.26 -24.43 7.38
C LEU A 502 0.81 -23.64 6.64
N ASP A 503 1.96 -23.39 7.27
CA ASP A 503 3.09 -22.68 6.68
C ASP A 503 3.64 -23.43 5.47
N ASN A 504 3.79 -24.76 5.57
CA ASN A 504 4.21 -25.59 4.43
C ASN A 504 3.18 -25.59 3.28
N ALA A 505 1.89 -25.54 3.62
CA ALA A 505 0.83 -25.43 2.63
C ALA A 505 0.91 -24.09 1.89
N VAL A 506 1.15 -22.99 2.61
CA VAL A 506 1.38 -21.67 2.03
C VAL A 506 2.60 -21.67 1.12
N THR A 507 3.73 -22.26 1.54
CA THR A 507 4.92 -22.40 0.70
C THR A 507 4.59 -23.10 -0.62
N THR A 508 3.88 -24.23 -0.54
CA THR A 508 3.50 -25.01 -1.73
C THR A 508 2.63 -24.18 -2.68
N ILE A 509 1.61 -23.50 -2.13
CA ILE A 509 0.72 -22.62 -2.91
C ILE A 509 1.52 -21.50 -3.58
N VAL A 510 2.41 -20.82 -2.84
CA VAL A 510 3.26 -19.76 -3.38
C VAL A 510 4.11 -20.30 -4.53
N GLU A 511 4.82 -21.41 -4.34
CA GLU A 511 5.69 -22.01 -5.37
C GLU A 511 4.93 -22.43 -6.63
N SER A 512 3.74 -23.04 -6.47
CA SER A 512 2.91 -23.45 -7.60
C SER A 512 2.41 -22.25 -8.41
N LEU A 513 1.93 -21.20 -7.73
CA LEU A 513 1.40 -20.01 -8.36
C LEU A 513 2.48 -19.20 -9.08
N THR A 514 3.59 -18.95 -8.39
CA THR A 514 4.72 -18.20 -8.96
C THR A 514 5.34 -18.97 -10.12
N GLY A 515 5.27 -20.30 -10.11
CA GLY A 515 5.72 -21.20 -11.16
C GLY A 515 4.82 -21.29 -12.41
N ILE A 516 3.66 -20.64 -12.45
CA ILE A 516 2.77 -20.65 -13.63
C ILE A 516 3.50 -20.08 -14.85
N MET A 517 3.56 -20.83 -15.94
CA MET A 517 4.27 -20.40 -17.15
C MET A 517 3.47 -19.36 -17.96
N VAL A 518 3.99 -18.14 -18.05
CA VAL A 518 3.43 -17.07 -18.89
C VAL A 518 3.97 -17.11 -20.32
N THR A 519 5.17 -17.63 -20.53
CA THR A 519 5.71 -18.04 -21.85
C THR A 519 6.38 -19.41 -21.75
N ASP A 520 7.07 -19.88 -22.80
CA ASP A 520 7.80 -21.16 -22.77
C ASP A 520 8.97 -21.17 -21.77
N ASP A 521 9.47 -19.99 -21.38
CA ASP A 521 10.69 -19.81 -20.57
C ASP A 521 10.54 -18.75 -19.45
N LYS A 522 9.34 -18.19 -19.26
CA LYS A 522 9.02 -17.21 -18.22
C LYS A 522 7.84 -17.65 -17.38
N THR A 523 7.98 -17.45 -16.09
CA THR A 523 7.01 -17.74 -15.04
C THR A 523 6.18 -16.51 -14.67
N LEU A 524 5.13 -16.68 -13.87
CA LEU A 524 4.37 -15.58 -13.29
C LEU A 524 5.26 -14.73 -12.40
N LEU A 525 6.19 -15.33 -11.66
CA LEU A 525 7.17 -14.61 -10.86
C LEU A 525 8.04 -13.68 -11.72
N ASP A 526 8.54 -14.17 -12.86
CA ASP A 526 9.32 -13.35 -13.79
C ASP A 526 8.52 -12.15 -14.29
N TYR A 527 7.23 -12.36 -14.61
CA TYR A 527 6.34 -11.32 -15.09
C TYR A 527 6.05 -10.25 -14.03
N VAL A 528 5.71 -10.68 -12.81
CA VAL A 528 5.45 -9.78 -11.69
C VAL A 528 6.69 -8.97 -11.34
N ASN A 529 7.86 -9.63 -11.26
CA ASN A 529 9.12 -8.93 -11.06
C ASN A 529 9.41 -7.93 -12.17
N TYR A 530 9.17 -8.28 -13.43
CA TYR A 530 9.39 -7.35 -14.54
C TYR A 530 8.49 -6.11 -14.43
N ILE A 531 7.17 -6.28 -14.23
CA ILE A 531 6.24 -5.15 -14.11
C ILE A 531 6.64 -4.26 -12.93
N TYR A 532 6.93 -4.86 -11.79
CA TYR A 532 7.32 -4.14 -10.59
C TYR A 532 8.65 -3.39 -10.75
N GLN A 533 9.70 -4.08 -11.21
CA GLN A 533 11.03 -3.49 -11.40
C GLN A 533 11.04 -2.46 -12.53
N SER A 534 10.24 -2.65 -13.60
CA SER A 534 10.12 -1.64 -14.66
C SER A 534 9.61 -0.32 -14.11
N HIS A 535 8.63 -0.34 -13.20
CA HIS A 535 8.14 0.87 -12.53
C HIS A 535 9.19 1.45 -11.58
N LEU A 536 9.79 0.61 -10.72
CA LEU A 536 10.86 1.08 -9.82
C LEU A 536 12.03 1.75 -10.56
N GLY A 537 12.33 1.26 -11.77
CA GLY A 537 13.39 1.76 -12.62
C GLY A 537 13.04 2.98 -13.47
N GLY A 538 11.79 3.43 -13.53
CA GLY A 538 11.34 4.44 -14.51
C GLY A 538 11.51 3.96 -15.96
N GLU A 539 11.28 2.67 -16.20
CA GLU A 539 11.40 1.99 -17.50
C GLU A 539 10.04 1.65 -18.12
N ASP A 540 8.94 2.00 -17.45
CA ASP A 540 7.54 1.73 -17.76
C ASP A 540 6.92 2.70 -18.80
N ASN A 541 7.74 3.27 -19.67
CA ASN A 541 7.34 4.17 -20.77
C ASN A 541 6.45 3.54 -21.88
N GLY A 542 5.91 2.35 -21.64
CA GLY A 542 5.07 1.59 -22.56
C GLY A 542 5.82 0.75 -23.60
N GLN A 543 7.16 0.73 -23.61
CA GLN A 543 7.96 -0.11 -24.52
C GLN A 543 8.29 -1.48 -23.94
N GLN A 544 7.26 -2.25 -23.60
CA GLN A 544 7.42 -3.58 -23.02
C GLN A 544 7.97 -4.62 -24.03
N PRO A 545 8.82 -5.57 -23.61
CA PRO A 545 9.30 -6.65 -24.46
C PRO A 545 8.16 -7.60 -24.84
N GLN A 546 8.34 -8.33 -25.95
CA GLN A 546 7.27 -9.17 -26.52
C GLN A 546 6.72 -10.20 -25.52
N TRP A 547 7.57 -10.81 -24.69
CA TRP A 547 7.13 -11.82 -23.73
C TRP A 547 6.19 -11.26 -22.65
N VAL A 548 6.33 -9.99 -22.29
CA VAL A 548 5.45 -9.28 -21.34
C VAL A 548 4.11 -9.01 -22.00
N GLN A 549 4.13 -8.55 -23.26
CA GLN A 549 2.89 -8.37 -24.05
C GLN A 549 2.14 -9.70 -24.22
N ASP A 550 2.86 -10.80 -24.46
CA ASP A 550 2.26 -12.14 -24.58
C ASP A 550 1.67 -12.62 -23.24
N ALA A 551 2.32 -12.30 -22.11
CA ALA A 551 1.79 -12.57 -20.77
C ALA A 551 0.54 -11.73 -20.46
N THR A 552 0.55 -10.44 -20.77
CA THR A 552 -0.62 -9.56 -20.64
C THR A 552 -1.80 -10.08 -21.48
N ALA A 553 -1.54 -10.55 -22.70
CA ALA A 553 -2.59 -11.12 -23.56
C ALA A 553 -3.25 -12.38 -22.96
N LYS A 554 -2.54 -13.16 -22.13
CA LYS A 554 -3.13 -14.29 -21.37
C LYS A 554 -4.06 -13.82 -20.24
N ILE A 555 -3.84 -12.64 -19.67
CA ILE A 555 -4.78 -12.03 -18.72
C ILE A 555 -6.03 -11.58 -19.48
N GLU A 556 -5.83 -10.84 -20.58
CA GLU A 556 -6.93 -10.30 -21.40
C GLU A 556 -7.89 -11.36 -21.92
N ASN A 557 -7.39 -12.55 -22.26
CA ASN A 557 -8.20 -13.64 -22.78
C ASN A 557 -8.70 -14.63 -21.70
N GLY A 558 -8.41 -14.39 -20.42
CA GLY A 558 -8.83 -15.21 -19.28
C GLY A 558 -7.96 -16.44 -18.99
N GLN A 559 -7.05 -16.82 -19.88
CA GLN A 559 -6.23 -18.02 -19.73
C GLN A 559 -5.40 -18.00 -18.43
N LEU A 560 -4.81 -16.86 -18.06
CA LEU A 560 -4.01 -16.80 -16.83
C LEU A 560 -4.89 -16.92 -15.57
N VAL A 561 -6.09 -16.34 -15.60
CA VAL A 561 -7.06 -16.44 -14.49
C VAL A 561 -7.47 -17.88 -14.26
N ASP A 562 -7.77 -18.61 -15.34
CA ASP A 562 -8.12 -20.03 -15.25
C ASP A 562 -6.95 -20.85 -14.70
N GLN A 563 -5.72 -20.61 -15.15
CA GLN A 563 -4.53 -21.30 -14.64
C GLN A 563 -4.29 -21.06 -13.15
N VAL A 564 -4.49 -19.83 -12.67
CA VAL A 564 -4.38 -19.50 -11.24
C VAL A 564 -5.43 -20.24 -10.43
N ILE A 565 -6.68 -20.28 -10.91
CA ILE A 565 -7.77 -20.99 -10.22
C ILE A 565 -7.48 -22.49 -10.16
N ASP A 566 -7.04 -23.10 -11.26
CA ASP A 566 -6.73 -24.53 -11.33
C ASP A 566 -5.62 -24.92 -10.34
N VAL A 567 -4.55 -24.10 -10.26
CA VAL A 567 -3.47 -24.31 -9.29
C VAL A 567 -3.98 -24.23 -7.86
N LEU A 568 -4.78 -23.20 -7.53
CA LEU A 568 -5.36 -23.05 -6.19
C LEU A 568 -6.26 -24.24 -5.82
N VAL A 569 -7.12 -24.70 -6.73
CA VAL A 569 -7.99 -25.87 -6.51
C VAL A 569 -7.14 -27.11 -6.20
N GLN A 570 -6.08 -27.34 -7.00
CA GLN A 570 -5.20 -28.49 -6.84
C GLN A 570 -4.44 -28.47 -5.50
N ASP A 571 -3.88 -27.32 -5.13
CA ASP A 571 -3.10 -27.20 -3.90
C ASP A 571 -3.99 -27.28 -2.65
N ILE A 572 -5.19 -26.69 -2.69
CA ILE A 572 -6.17 -26.81 -1.60
C ILE A 572 -6.66 -28.26 -1.49
N ALA A 573 -6.88 -28.96 -2.60
CA ALA A 573 -7.24 -30.39 -2.57
C ALA A 573 -6.11 -31.23 -1.93
N SER A 574 -4.85 -30.92 -2.23
CA SER A 574 -3.69 -31.60 -1.65
C SER A 574 -3.55 -31.32 -0.14
N LEU A 575 -3.85 -30.10 0.28
CA LEU A 575 -3.93 -29.75 1.70
C LEU A 575 -5.05 -30.53 2.40
N LEU A 576 -6.22 -30.65 1.76
CA LEU A 576 -7.33 -31.42 2.28
C LEU A 576 -6.93 -32.89 2.49
N ASP A 577 -6.24 -33.51 1.53
CA ASP A 577 -5.73 -34.89 1.68
C ASP A 577 -4.80 -35.03 2.89
N THR A 578 -3.91 -34.05 3.10
CA THR A 578 -3.01 -34.00 4.26
C THR A 578 -3.79 -33.93 5.58
N VAL A 579 -4.82 -33.07 5.64
CA VAL A 579 -5.70 -32.96 6.82
C VAL A 579 -6.45 -34.27 7.08
N LEU A 580 -6.94 -34.92 6.04
CA LEU A 580 -7.67 -36.20 6.15
C LEU A 580 -6.79 -37.34 6.65
N ASP A 581 -5.50 -37.32 6.32
CA ASP A 581 -4.51 -38.25 6.85
C ASP A 581 -4.16 -38.01 8.32
N ASN A 582 -4.41 -36.81 8.84
CA ASN A 582 -4.21 -36.47 10.25
C ASN A 582 -5.48 -36.66 11.12
N LEU A 583 -6.61 -37.06 10.52
CA LEU A 583 -7.88 -37.31 11.21
C LEU A 583 -8.17 -38.81 11.28
N THR A 584 -8.45 -39.35 12.46
CA THR A 584 -8.81 -40.76 12.58
C THR A 584 -10.30 -41.01 12.34
N VAL A 585 -10.62 -42.18 11.79
CA VAL A 585 -12.01 -42.64 11.61
C VAL A 585 -12.77 -42.65 12.93
N THR A 586 -12.10 -43.04 14.02
CA THR A 586 -12.74 -43.14 15.34
C THR A 586 -13.13 -41.75 15.88
N GLU A 587 -12.27 -40.76 15.71
CA GLU A 587 -12.53 -39.38 16.15
C GLU A 587 -13.67 -38.74 15.35
N VAL A 588 -13.60 -38.79 14.02
CA VAL A 588 -14.55 -38.10 13.14
C VAL A 588 -15.88 -38.85 13.06
N LEU A 589 -15.87 -40.14 12.72
CA LEU A 589 -17.12 -40.91 12.54
C LEU A 589 -17.70 -41.41 13.87
N GLY A 590 -16.93 -41.42 14.97
CA GLY A 590 -17.41 -41.88 16.27
C GLY A 590 -17.66 -43.38 16.35
N ILE A 591 -16.97 -44.19 15.53
CA ILE A 591 -17.15 -45.64 15.42
C ILE A 591 -15.87 -46.41 15.73
N THR A 592 -16.01 -47.62 16.26
CA THR A 592 -14.89 -48.59 16.41
C THR A 592 -15.03 -49.79 15.49
N GLY A 593 -16.11 -49.87 14.71
CA GLY A 593 -16.36 -51.01 13.84
C GLY A 593 -17.76 -51.04 13.24
N TRP A 594 -18.04 -52.12 12.52
CA TRP A 594 -19.34 -52.46 11.92
C TRP A 594 -19.76 -53.86 12.39
N ASP A 595 -20.96 -53.98 12.96
CA ASP A 595 -21.56 -55.27 13.30
C ASP A 595 -22.32 -55.81 12.09
N ASN A 596 -21.92 -56.96 11.54
CA ASN A 596 -22.56 -57.60 10.40
C ASN A 596 -23.36 -58.87 10.80
N ASN A 597 -23.78 -58.98 12.06
CA ASN A 597 -24.67 -60.06 12.50
C ASN A 597 -26.09 -59.90 11.94
N GLU A 598 -26.74 -61.01 11.60
CA GLU A 598 -28.12 -61.00 11.08
C GLU A 598 -29.08 -60.31 12.08
N GLY A 599 -29.75 -59.23 11.64
CA GLY A 599 -30.70 -58.46 12.43
C GLY A 599 -30.12 -57.39 13.36
N VAL A 600 -28.81 -57.09 13.28
CA VAL A 600 -28.11 -56.08 14.10
C VAL A 600 -27.25 -55.13 13.25
N LYS A 601 -27.25 -55.28 11.92
CA LYS A 601 -26.36 -54.64 10.94
C LYS A 601 -26.21 -53.11 11.15
N ASN A 602 -25.22 -52.69 11.94
CA ASN A 602 -25.10 -51.30 12.42
C ASN A 602 -23.64 -50.94 12.78
N PHE A 603 -23.36 -49.64 12.81
CA PHE A 603 -22.09 -49.09 13.29
C PHE A 603 -21.95 -49.26 14.80
N ILE A 604 -20.74 -49.63 15.23
CA ILE A 604 -20.40 -49.79 16.64
C ILE A 604 -19.86 -48.47 17.14
N ALA A 605 -20.64 -47.79 17.99
CA ALA A 605 -20.26 -46.53 18.60
C ALA A 605 -18.98 -46.65 19.44
N ALA A 606 -18.08 -45.69 19.27
CA ALA A 606 -16.98 -45.47 20.21
C ALA A 606 -17.52 -45.03 21.58
N GLU A 607 -16.76 -45.28 22.65
CA GLU A 607 -17.19 -44.96 24.01
C GLU A 607 -17.52 -43.46 24.15
N GLY A 608 -18.77 -43.16 24.55
CA GLY A 608 -19.24 -41.78 24.72
C GLY A 608 -19.57 -41.03 23.42
N ARG A 609 -19.45 -41.66 22.25
CA ARG A 609 -19.75 -41.05 20.95
C ARG A 609 -21.08 -41.54 20.37
N THR A 610 -21.71 -40.72 19.55
CA THR A 610 -22.77 -41.16 18.62
C THR A 610 -22.13 -41.36 17.24
N PRO A 611 -22.34 -42.50 16.56
CA PRO A 611 -21.89 -42.66 15.18
C PRO A 611 -22.41 -41.52 14.30
N LEU A 612 -21.53 -40.93 13.48
CA LEU A 612 -21.90 -39.89 12.52
C LEU A 612 -22.92 -40.42 11.50
N LEU A 613 -22.79 -41.69 11.14
CA LEU A 613 -23.67 -42.39 10.21
C LEU A 613 -24.39 -43.53 10.94
N SER A 614 -25.66 -43.73 10.61
CA SER A 614 -26.47 -44.84 11.12
C SER A 614 -27.43 -45.35 10.02
N PRO A 615 -27.78 -46.64 9.99
CA PRO A 615 -28.87 -47.12 9.14
C PRO A 615 -30.18 -46.42 9.51
N TYR A 616 -30.92 -45.94 8.51
CA TYR A 616 -32.25 -45.38 8.73
C TYR A 616 -33.27 -46.50 9.02
N GLN A 617 -34.12 -46.33 10.06
CA GLN A 617 -34.97 -47.41 10.56
C GLN A 617 -36.17 -47.72 9.63
N GLY A 618 -36.57 -49.00 9.54
CA GLY A 618 -37.85 -49.41 8.94
C GLY A 618 -37.81 -49.94 7.50
N HIS A 619 -36.64 -49.99 6.86
CA HIS A 619 -36.49 -50.48 5.48
C HIS A 619 -35.64 -51.75 5.38
N ASN A 620 -36.22 -52.81 4.82
CA ASN A 620 -35.68 -54.17 4.88
C ASN A 620 -34.39 -54.40 4.06
N ASN A 621 -34.00 -53.46 3.18
CA ASN A 621 -32.85 -53.61 2.28
C ASN A 621 -31.63 -52.79 2.72
N THR A 622 -31.81 -51.69 3.45
CA THR A 622 -30.75 -50.74 3.84
C THR A 622 -29.59 -51.41 4.58
N GLU A 623 -29.92 -52.24 5.56
CA GLU A 623 -28.92 -53.02 6.30
C GLU A 623 -28.11 -53.95 5.38
N THR A 624 -28.75 -54.52 4.35
CA THR A 624 -28.10 -55.40 3.38
C THR A 624 -27.25 -54.61 2.39
N THR A 625 -27.68 -53.43 1.95
CA THR A 625 -26.89 -52.52 1.12
C THR A 625 -25.69 -51.97 1.88
N LEU A 626 -25.87 -51.54 3.14
CA LEU A 626 -24.76 -51.09 3.99
C LEU A 626 -23.77 -52.23 4.27
N ALA A 627 -24.24 -53.46 4.47
CA ALA A 627 -23.35 -54.62 4.54
C ALA A 627 -22.62 -54.93 3.21
N LEU A 628 -23.15 -54.51 2.05
CA LEU A 628 -22.47 -54.59 0.75
C LEU A 628 -21.50 -53.43 0.50
N ILE A 629 -21.72 -52.28 1.13
CA ILE A 629 -20.86 -51.09 1.04
C ILE A 629 -19.70 -51.18 2.03
N PHE A 630 -20.01 -51.42 3.30
CA PHE A 630 -19.06 -51.49 4.41
C PHE A 630 -18.52 -52.91 4.65
N GLY A 631 -19.14 -53.95 4.09
CA GLY A 631 -18.63 -55.33 4.20
C GLY A 631 -17.35 -55.60 3.40
N PRO A 632 -17.17 -55.06 2.18
CA PRO A 632 -15.91 -55.10 1.45
C PRO A 632 -14.79 -54.27 2.09
N LEU A 633 -15.09 -53.10 2.69
CA LEU A 633 -14.18 -52.41 3.62
C LEU A 633 -13.73 -53.37 4.74
N GLY A 634 -14.69 -54.17 5.23
CA GLY A 634 -14.48 -55.28 6.17
C GLY A 634 -13.51 -56.39 5.72
N ALA A 635 -13.11 -56.49 4.45
CA ALA A 635 -12.07 -57.43 4.02
C ALA A 635 -10.66 -56.99 4.49
N GLY A 636 -10.46 -55.68 4.73
CA GLY A 636 -9.24 -55.10 5.30
C GLY A 636 -9.28 -54.96 6.84
N TRP A 637 -10.48 -54.94 7.43
CA TRP A 637 -10.67 -54.76 8.88
C TRP A 637 -10.64 -56.11 9.63
N PRO A 638 -9.96 -56.21 10.79
CA PRO A 638 -9.97 -57.44 11.60
C PRO A 638 -11.41 -57.85 11.96
N SER A 639 -11.72 -59.13 11.81
CA SER A 639 -13.06 -59.65 12.11
C SER A 639 -13.08 -60.68 13.23
N SER A 640 -14.11 -60.60 14.08
CA SER A 640 -14.48 -61.65 15.02
C SER A 640 -16.00 -61.77 15.10
N ASN A 641 -16.55 -62.97 14.90
CA ASN A 641 -18.01 -63.23 14.93
C ASN A 641 -18.85 -62.25 14.09
N ASN A 642 -18.49 -62.02 12.83
CA ASN A 642 -19.13 -61.05 11.92
C ASN A 642 -19.11 -59.58 12.39
N THR A 643 -18.38 -59.25 13.45
CA THR A 643 -18.05 -57.88 13.82
C THR A 643 -16.69 -57.51 13.21
N PHE A 644 -16.66 -56.45 12.41
CA PHE A 644 -15.45 -55.87 11.81
C PHE A 644 -15.02 -54.68 12.65
N THR A 645 -13.77 -54.61 13.08
CA THR A 645 -13.25 -53.49 13.88
C THR A 645 -12.36 -52.61 13.03
N VAL A 646 -12.37 -51.30 13.29
CA VAL A 646 -11.42 -50.37 12.67
C VAL A 646 -9.99 -50.93 12.85
N PRO A 647 -9.12 -50.94 11.81
CA PRO A 647 -7.84 -51.66 11.80
C PRO A 647 -6.89 -51.31 12.95
N SER A 648 -6.86 -50.04 13.34
CA SER A 648 -6.08 -49.50 14.45
C SER A 648 -6.70 -48.19 14.94
N ALA A 649 -6.23 -47.67 16.08
CA ALA A 649 -6.62 -46.34 16.56
C ALA A 649 -6.19 -45.23 15.59
N ASP A 650 -5.06 -45.42 14.90
CA ASP A 650 -4.47 -44.45 13.97
C ASP A 650 -4.97 -44.62 12.52
N TYR A 651 -6.06 -45.38 12.30
CA TYR A 651 -6.62 -45.57 10.96
C TYR A 651 -7.31 -44.28 10.51
N THR A 652 -6.75 -43.66 9.47
CA THR A 652 -7.05 -42.28 9.06
C THR A 652 -8.29 -42.21 8.19
N LEU A 653 -8.88 -41.01 8.06
CA LEU A 653 -9.99 -40.78 7.17
C LEU A 653 -9.56 -40.88 5.70
N GLY A 654 -8.33 -40.47 5.37
CA GLY A 654 -7.71 -40.71 4.06
C GLY A 654 -7.65 -42.20 3.70
N GLN A 655 -7.11 -43.04 4.60
CA GLN A 655 -7.08 -44.50 4.42
C GLN A 655 -8.48 -45.11 4.28
N PHE A 656 -9.45 -44.59 5.02
CA PHE A 656 -10.83 -45.02 4.90
C PHE A 656 -11.44 -44.69 3.53
N LEU A 657 -11.19 -43.49 3.01
CA LEU A 657 -11.65 -43.09 1.68
C LEU A 657 -10.98 -43.91 0.57
N ASP A 658 -9.68 -44.18 0.68
CA ASP A 658 -8.94 -45.05 -0.23
C ASP A 658 -9.52 -46.47 -0.25
N ASP A 659 -9.71 -47.08 0.92
CA ASP A 659 -10.30 -48.41 1.04
C ASP A 659 -11.75 -48.41 0.51
N PHE A 660 -12.51 -47.33 0.72
CA PHE A 660 -13.87 -47.19 0.23
C PHE A 660 -13.91 -47.10 -1.30
N ASN A 661 -13.07 -46.26 -1.88
CA ASN A 661 -12.93 -46.06 -3.33
C ASN A 661 -12.41 -47.34 -4.03
N GLY A 662 -11.53 -48.09 -3.38
CA GLY A 662 -11.06 -49.40 -3.85
C GLY A 662 -12.08 -50.54 -3.72
N SER A 663 -13.20 -50.31 -3.03
CA SER A 663 -14.23 -51.31 -2.77
C SER A 663 -15.22 -51.47 -3.94
N PHE A 664 -16.11 -52.47 -3.84
CA PHE A 664 -17.22 -52.62 -4.79
C PHE A 664 -18.16 -51.41 -4.79
N ALA A 665 -18.34 -50.74 -3.65
CA ALA A 665 -19.13 -49.52 -3.56
C ALA A 665 -18.41 -48.34 -4.22
N GLY A 666 -17.10 -48.22 -4.02
CA GLY A 666 -16.28 -47.20 -4.68
C GLY A 666 -16.30 -47.29 -6.20
N MET A 667 -16.33 -48.50 -6.77
CA MET A 667 -16.53 -48.68 -8.23
C MET A 667 -17.88 -48.16 -8.76
N LEU A 668 -18.86 -47.93 -7.88
CA LEU A 668 -20.19 -47.44 -8.23
C LEU A 668 -20.39 -45.97 -7.81
N TYR A 669 -19.71 -45.54 -6.76
CA TYR A 669 -19.77 -44.20 -6.18
C TYR A 669 -18.38 -43.83 -5.63
N THR A 670 -17.51 -43.29 -6.47
CA THR A 670 -16.20 -42.76 -6.04
C THR A 670 -16.43 -41.49 -5.22
N ILE A 671 -15.76 -41.38 -4.07
CA ILE A 671 -15.68 -40.12 -3.31
C ILE A 671 -14.31 -39.53 -3.58
N ASP A 672 -14.26 -38.51 -4.43
CA ASP A 672 -13.07 -37.74 -4.73
C ASP A 672 -13.31 -36.31 -4.26
N LEU A 673 -12.75 -35.97 -3.10
CA LEU A 673 -12.98 -34.66 -2.49
C LEU A 673 -12.29 -33.54 -3.26
N GLY A 674 -11.20 -33.83 -3.98
CA GLY A 674 -10.56 -32.90 -4.90
C GLY A 674 -11.45 -32.61 -6.10
N ALA A 675 -12.03 -33.64 -6.71
CA ALA A 675 -13.01 -33.46 -7.78
C ALA A 675 -14.26 -32.72 -7.29
N MET A 676 -14.77 -33.03 -6.10
CA MET A 676 -15.91 -32.31 -5.53
C MET A 676 -15.59 -30.83 -5.26
N LEU A 677 -14.37 -30.52 -4.82
CA LEU A 677 -13.90 -29.14 -4.65
C LEU A 677 -13.81 -28.41 -5.99
N ASP A 678 -13.26 -29.08 -7.01
CA ASP A 678 -13.21 -28.58 -8.38
C ASP A 678 -14.62 -28.30 -8.93
N GLU A 679 -15.54 -29.25 -8.85
CA GLU A 679 -16.93 -29.07 -9.28
C GLU A 679 -17.65 -27.96 -8.50
N LEU A 680 -17.36 -27.79 -7.21
CA LEU A 680 -17.90 -26.70 -6.41
C LEU A 680 -17.40 -25.35 -6.91
N ILE A 681 -16.10 -25.22 -7.19
CA ILE A 681 -15.48 -23.96 -7.58
C ILE A 681 -15.75 -23.63 -9.05
N ASN A 682 -15.50 -24.60 -9.94
CA ASN A 682 -15.52 -24.45 -11.39
C ASN A 682 -16.86 -24.84 -12.03
N GLY A 683 -17.70 -25.61 -11.33
CA GLY A 683 -18.93 -26.16 -11.89
C GLY A 683 -18.70 -27.48 -12.64
N THR A 684 -19.77 -28.10 -13.12
CA THR A 684 -19.66 -29.33 -13.93
C THR A 684 -19.88 -29.00 -15.41
N PRO A 685 -19.06 -29.51 -16.33
CA PRO A 685 -19.35 -29.41 -17.75
C PRO A 685 -20.57 -30.26 -18.11
N ALA A 686 -21.31 -29.85 -19.15
CA ALA A 686 -22.39 -30.68 -19.70
C ALA A 686 -21.80 -32.00 -20.25
N ASP A 687 -22.39 -33.14 -19.89
CA ASP A 687 -22.09 -34.43 -20.50
C ASP A 687 -23.23 -34.83 -21.46
N PRO A 688 -23.02 -34.74 -22.78
CA PRO A 688 -24.01 -35.12 -23.78
C PRO A 688 -24.29 -36.64 -23.81
N GLU A 689 -23.36 -37.47 -23.34
CA GLU A 689 -23.51 -38.93 -23.29
C GLU A 689 -24.34 -39.36 -22.08
N GLU A 690 -24.21 -38.67 -20.94
CA GLU A 690 -25.02 -38.89 -19.74
C GLU A 690 -26.31 -38.07 -19.71
N GLY A 691 -26.44 -37.08 -20.60
CA GLY A 691 -27.61 -36.21 -20.70
C GLY A 691 -27.70 -35.18 -19.57
N THR A 692 -26.58 -34.83 -18.94
CA THR A 692 -26.49 -33.83 -17.88
C THR A 692 -26.24 -32.45 -18.48
N GLU A 693 -26.87 -31.43 -17.89
CA GLU A 693 -26.62 -30.03 -18.23
C GLU A 693 -25.42 -29.52 -17.43
N ALA A 694 -24.70 -28.54 -17.98
CA ALA A 694 -23.62 -27.90 -17.26
C ALA A 694 -24.17 -27.21 -16.00
N THR A 695 -23.47 -27.35 -14.89
CA THR A 695 -23.78 -26.61 -13.66
C THR A 695 -22.78 -25.50 -13.45
N GLU A 696 -23.26 -24.34 -13.01
CA GLU A 696 -22.40 -23.21 -12.66
C GLU A 696 -21.77 -23.45 -11.27
N GLY A 697 -20.46 -23.25 -11.16
CA GLY A 697 -19.73 -23.29 -9.89
C GLY A 697 -19.79 -21.98 -9.12
N LEU A 698 -19.08 -21.90 -7.99
CA LEU A 698 -18.96 -20.67 -7.19
C LEU A 698 -18.23 -19.56 -7.96
N VAL A 699 -17.22 -19.91 -8.76
CA VAL A 699 -16.44 -18.98 -9.58
C VAL A 699 -17.03 -18.92 -10.99
N THR A 700 -18.13 -18.17 -11.10
CA THR A 700 -18.86 -17.91 -12.34
C THR A 700 -18.01 -17.19 -13.40
N GLU A 701 -18.44 -17.22 -14.66
CA GLU A 701 -17.81 -16.46 -15.75
C GLU A 701 -17.79 -14.95 -15.47
N GLU A 702 -18.80 -14.41 -14.79
CA GLU A 702 -18.83 -13.01 -14.35
C GLU A 702 -17.68 -12.69 -13.38
N ILE A 703 -17.45 -13.58 -12.40
CA ILE A 703 -16.37 -13.43 -11.41
C ILE A 703 -15.01 -13.56 -12.10
N ARG A 704 -14.83 -14.53 -13.01
CA ARG A 704 -13.58 -14.67 -13.78
C ARG A 704 -13.26 -13.41 -14.58
N ASN A 705 -14.25 -12.83 -15.25
CA ASN A 705 -14.09 -11.58 -15.99
C ASN A 705 -13.74 -10.40 -15.06
N GLN A 706 -14.33 -10.33 -13.86
CA GLN A 706 -13.99 -9.30 -12.87
C GLN A 706 -12.55 -9.47 -12.36
N LEU A 707 -12.12 -10.70 -12.07
CA LEU A 707 -10.74 -11.00 -11.68
C LEU A 707 -9.74 -10.65 -12.80
N GLY A 708 -10.02 -11.08 -14.03
CA GLY A 708 -9.18 -10.75 -15.18
C GLY A 708 -9.11 -9.26 -15.46
N GLY A 709 -10.24 -8.55 -15.37
CA GLY A 709 -10.27 -7.09 -15.52
C GLY A 709 -9.48 -6.36 -14.44
N TRP A 710 -9.61 -6.79 -13.18
CA TRP A 710 -8.85 -6.22 -12.07
C TRP A 710 -7.34 -6.48 -12.21
N LEU A 711 -6.93 -7.70 -12.55
CA LEU A 711 -5.52 -8.05 -12.79
C LEU A 711 -4.93 -7.22 -13.94
N LEU A 712 -5.69 -7.05 -15.02
CA LEU A 712 -5.28 -6.23 -16.15
C LEU A 712 -5.12 -4.76 -15.75
N SER A 713 -6.02 -4.23 -14.91
CA SER A 713 -5.89 -2.87 -14.37
C SER A 713 -4.63 -2.73 -13.51
N LEU A 714 -4.33 -3.70 -12.64
CA LEU A 714 -3.13 -3.68 -11.81
C LEU A 714 -1.85 -3.66 -12.66
N VAL A 715 -1.74 -4.61 -13.59
CA VAL A 715 -0.57 -4.73 -14.47
C VAL A 715 -0.38 -3.48 -15.32
N ASN A 716 -1.46 -2.95 -15.91
CA ASN A 716 -1.36 -1.73 -16.73
C ASN A 716 -1.03 -0.52 -15.86
N SER A 717 -1.54 -0.47 -14.63
CA SER A 717 -1.30 0.66 -13.75
C SER A 717 0.19 0.85 -13.47
N MET A 718 0.94 -0.23 -13.22
CA MET A 718 2.38 -0.16 -12.92
C MET A 718 3.26 -0.41 -14.14
N GLY A 719 2.75 -1.11 -15.16
CA GLY A 719 3.52 -1.48 -16.35
C GLY A 719 3.50 -0.41 -17.44
N THR A 720 2.68 0.63 -17.28
CA THR A 720 2.63 1.77 -18.18
C THR A 720 2.46 3.06 -17.40
N ASP A 721 3.42 3.96 -17.51
CA ASP A 721 3.24 5.31 -17.04
C ASP A 721 2.35 6.11 -18.02
N SER A 722 1.37 6.79 -17.45
CA SER A 722 0.35 7.55 -18.15
C SER A 722 0.37 9.05 -17.80
N ASN A 723 1.10 9.45 -16.77
CA ASN A 723 1.07 10.82 -16.24
C ASN A 723 2.32 11.63 -16.64
N TYR A 724 3.50 11.02 -16.87
CA TYR A 724 4.72 11.68 -17.38
C TYR A 724 5.86 10.67 -17.77
N PRO A 725 5.90 10.11 -18.99
CA PRO A 725 6.70 8.90 -19.28
C PRO A 725 8.23 9.07 -19.43
N GLN A 726 8.82 10.14 -18.87
CA GLN A 726 10.25 10.46 -18.96
C GLN A 726 10.83 10.64 -17.56
N ASP A 727 11.02 9.55 -16.84
CA ASP A 727 11.36 9.58 -15.41
C ASP A 727 12.86 9.75 -15.16
N ASN A 728 13.67 9.06 -15.97
CA ASN A 728 15.10 8.97 -15.74
C ASN A 728 15.88 10.20 -16.20
N ASN A 729 15.77 10.54 -17.49
CA ASN A 729 16.49 11.65 -18.11
C ASN A 729 15.46 12.58 -18.74
N THR A 730 15.22 13.72 -18.10
CA THR A 730 14.12 14.61 -18.47
C THR A 730 14.53 16.07 -18.51
N GLU A 731 13.81 16.84 -19.32
CA GLU A 731 13.95 18.29 -19.41
C GLU A 731 12.57 18.92 -19.17
N ILE A 732 12.45 19.68 -18.09
CA ILE A 732 11.22 20.37 -17.71
C ILE A 732 11.47 21.87 -17.89
N SER A 733 10.57 22.55 -18.60
CA SER A 733 10.66 24.00 -18.82
C SER A 733 9.38 24.69 -18.37
N VAL A 734 9.52 25.65 -17.45
CA VAL A 734 8.41 26.39 -16.84
C VAL A 734 8.62 27.90 -17.04
N GLN A 735 7.53 28.61 -17.28
CA GLN A 735 7.52 30.07 -17.35
C GLN A 735 6.45 30.66 -16.46
N TRP A 736 6.81 31.69 -15.72
CA TRP A 736 5.86 32.44 -14.88
C TRP A 736 6.20 33.92 -14.84
N LYS A 737 5.22 34.74 -14.43
CA LYS A 737 5.36 36.19 -14.38
C LYS A 737 5.73 36.63 -12.97
N LEU A 738 6.81 37.39 -12.85
CA LEU A 738 7.20 38.04 -11.60
C LEU A 738 6.69 39.48 -11.63
N ALA A 739 5.71 39.78 -10.79
CA ALA A 739 5.24 41.15 -10.60
C ALA A 739 6.13 41.91 -9.60
N ASP A 740 6.32 43.20 -9.84
CA ASP A 740 7.06 44.13 -8.98
C ASP A 740 6.15 44.69 -7.90
N TYR A 741 6.28 44.13 -6.68
CA TYR A 741 5.57 44.57 -5.48
C TYR A 741 6.25 45.72 -4.73
N THR A 742 7.38 46.24 -5.21
CA THR A 742 8.18 47.23 -4.47
C THR A 742 7.37 48.47 -4.13
N ALA A 743 6.66 49.02 -5.12
CA ALA A 743 5.89 50.25 -4.96
C ALA A 743 4.71 50.09 -3.99
N ILE A 744 3.98 48.97 -4.06
CA ILE A 744 2.84 48.73 -3.18
C ILE A 744 3.28 48.48 -1.73
N ARG A 745 4.40 47.78 -1.51
CA ARG A 745 4.97 47.54 -0.17
C ARG A 745 5.41 48.83 0.51
N GLU A 746 6.07 49.72 -0.21
CA GLU A 746 6.41 51.04 0.32
C GLU A 746 5.16 51.87 0.69
N LEU A 747 4.08 51.73 -0.08
CA LEU A 747 2.81 52.41 0.20
C LEU A 747 2.11 51.82 1.42
N ILE A 748 2.08 50.50 1.57
CA ILE A 748 1.53 49.82 2.76
C ILE A 748 2.27 50.29 4.02
N ALA A 749 3.61 50.27 4.02
CA ALA A 749 4.39 50.73 5.16
C ALA A 749 4.12 52.21 5.51
N LYS A 750 3.92 53.07 4.50
CA LYS A 750 3.52 54.48 4.71
C LYS A 750 2.10 54.58 5.28
N ALA A 751 1.17 53.79 4.76
CA ALA A 751 -0.23 53.76 5.16
C ALA A 751 -0.40 53.32 6.63
N GLU A 752 0.31 52.27 7.04
CA GLU A 752 0.30 51.76 8.42
C GLU A 752 0.88 52.75 9.45
N ALA A 753 1.79 53.62 9.01
CA ALA A 753 2.41 54.63 9.87
C ALA A 753 1.58 55.92 10.02
N MET A 754 0.42 56.04 9.37
CA MET A 754 -0.39 57.27 9.42
C MET A 754 -1.15 57.42 10.75
N ASP A 755 -1.13 58.64 11.32
CA ASP A 755 -1.99 58.99 12.45
C ASP A 755 -3.41 59.33 11.98
N LEU A 756 -4.38 58.48 12.35
CA LEU A 756 -5.76 58.56 11.89
C LEU A 756 -6.68 59.36 12.82
N ALA A 757 -6.19 59.82 13.99
CA ALA A 757 -7.02 60.43 15.03
C ALA A 757 -7.71 61.76 14.63
N GLY A 758 -7.25 62.40 13.55
CA GLY A 758 -7.78 63.68 13.03
C GLY A 758 -8.76 63.57 11.86
N TYR A 759 -9.13 62.35 11.44
CA TYR A 759 -9.97 62.10 10.26
C TYR A 759 -11.37 61.60 10.63
N THR A 760 -12.33 61.73 9.71
CA THR A 760 -13.70 61.23 9.89
C THR A 760 -13.72 59.70 9.86
N GLN A 761 -14.57 59.09 10.69
CA GLN A 761 -14.68 57.64 10.79
C GLN A 761 -14.96 56.98 9.43
N GLU A 762 -15.89 57.55 8.65
CA GLU A 762 -16.25 57.01 7.32
C GLU A 762 -15.05 56.97 6.36
N SER A 763 -14.20 58.00 6.37
CA SER A 763 -12.99 58.01 5.52
C SER A 763 -11.91 57.06 6.02
N VAL A 764 -11.84 56.84 7.33
CA VAL A 764 -10.90 55.89 7.95
C VAL A 764 -11.31 54.45 7.65
N ASP A 765 -12.60 54.12 7.75
CA ASP A 765 -13.10 52.77 7.45
C ASP A 765 -12.87 52.39 5.98
N ALA A 766 -13.10 53.33 5.06
CA ALA A 766 -12.84 53.13 3.63
C ALA A 766 -11.34 52.95 3.33
N PHE A 767 -10.48 53.75 3.98
CA PHE A 767 -9.03 53.60 3.89
C PHE A 767 -8.56 52.25 4.42
N GLN A 768 -9.06 51.83 5.59
CA GLN A 768 -8.69 50.57 6.20
C GLN A 768 -9.10 49.38 5.32
N SER A 769 -10.29 49.41 4.73
CA SER A 769 -10.73 48.36 3.80
C SER A 769 -9.83 48.21 2.58
N VAL A 770 -9.27 49.32 2.05
CA VAL A 770 -8.36 49.28 0.90
C VAL A 770 -6.95 48.86 1.34
N LEU A 771 -6.50 49.29 2.53
CA LEU A 771 -5.24 48.83 3.12
C LEU A 771 -5.28 47.32 3.35
N ASP A 772 -6.36 46.79 3.90
CA ASP A 772 -6.53 45.36 4.12
C ASP A 772 -6.55 44.59 2.78
N ALA A 773 -7.23 45.13 1.75
CA ALA A 773 -7.21 44.54 0.41
C ALA A 773 -5.81 44.57 -0.24
N ALA A 774 -5.05 45.65 -0.06
CA ALA A 774 -3.68 45.76 -0.57
C ALA A 774 -2.70 44.84 0.16
N LYS A 775 -2.91 44.59 1.46
CA LYS A 775 -2.11 43.63 2.26
C LYS A 775 -2.43 42.18 1.91
N ASN A 776 -3.63 41.92 1.42
CA ASN A 776 -4.10 40.59 1.03
C ASN A 776 -4.05 40.38 -0.50
N LEU A 777 -3.23 41.14 -1.23
CA LEU A 777 -3.05 40.93 -2.66
C LEU A 777 -2.36 39.58 -2.89
N ALA A 778 -2.93 38.71 -3.74
CA ALA A 778 -2.38 37.38 -3.99
C ALA A 778 -1.01 37.48 -4.66
N ALA A 779 -0.04 36.65 -4.28
CA ALA A 779 1.34 36.76 -4.78
C ALA A 779 1.48 36.51 -6.29
N ASP A 780 0.56 35.75 -6.88
CA ASP A 780 0.45 35.51 -8.33
C ASP A 780 -0.25 36.65 -9.10
N SER A 781 -0.59 37.75 -8.43
CA SER A 781 -1.24 38.89 -9.08
C SER A 781 -0.40 39.42 -10.24
N THR A 782 -1.08 39.77 -11.32
CA THR A 782 -0.46 40.42 -12.46
C THR A 782 0.10 41.78 -12.07
N GLN A 783 1.12 42.26 -12.78
CA GLN A 783 1.63 43.63 -12.57
C GLN A 783 0.50 44.67 -12.63
N ALA A 784 -0.52 44.46 -13.48
CA ALA A 784 -1.65 45.37 -13.58
C ALA A 784 -2.50 45.40 -12.30
N GLU A 785 -2.71 44.27 -11.64
CA GLU A 785 -3.43 44.17 -10.37
C GLU A 785 -2.62 44.79 -9.23
N VAL A 786 -1.31 44.54 -9.20
CA VAL A 786 -0.37 45.16 -8.24
C VAL A 786 -0.37 46.68 -8.39
N ASP A 787 -0.23 47.18 -9.62
CA ASP A 787 -0.27 48.61 -9.91
C ASP A 787 -1.64 49.23 -9.56
N GLN A 788 -2.74 48.51 -9.82
CA GLN A 788 -4.08 48.96 -9.50
C GLN A 788 -4.31 49.04 -7.99
N ALA A 789 -3.85 48.04 -7.22
CA ALA A 789 -3.94 48.03 -5.77
C ALA A 789 -3.09 49.14 -5.15
N ALA A 790 -1.87 49.37 -5.67
CA ALA A 790 -1.04 50.50 -5.27
C ALA A 790 -1.74 51.85 -5.52
N ALA A 791 -2.35 52.02 -6.70
CA ALA A 791 -3.08 53.22 -7.05
C ALA A 791 -4.34 53.42 -6.18
N ALA A 792 -5.05 52.33 -5.86
CA ALA A 792 -6.21 52.35 -4.97
C ALA A 792 -5.82 52.75 -3.55
N LEU A 793 -4.75 52.17 -3.01
CA LEU A 793 -4.25 52.50 -1.68
C LEU A 793 -3.78 53.97 -1.59
N GLN A 794 -3.01 54.43 -2.58
CA GLN A 794 -2.62 55.84 -2.66
C GLN A 794 -3.84 56.77 -2.73
N SER A 795 -4.85 56.42 -3.52
CA SER A 795 -6.10 57.19 -3.61
C SER A 795 -6.88 57.20 -2.29
N ALA A 796 -6.86 56.10 -1.54
CA ALA A 796 -7.51 55.99 -0.24
C ALA A 796 -6.77 56.83 0.83
N MET A 797 -5.44 56.82 0.83
CA MET A 797 -4.61 57.70 1.65
C MET A 797 -4.92 59.19 1.37
N ASP A 798 -5.01 59.56 0.09
CA ASP A 798 -5.34 60.93 -0.34
C ASP A 798 -6.80 61.32 -0.05
N GLY A 799 -7.68 60.31 0.04
CA GLY A 799 -9.12 60.44 0.27
C GLY A 799 -9.54 60.61 1.74
N LEU A 800 -8.60 60.58 2.68
CA LEU A 800 -8.87 60.80 4.10
C LEU A 800 -9.42 62.22 4.36
N VAL A 801 -10.59 62.32 5.01
CA VAL A 801 -11.29 63.59 5.25
C VAL A 801 -11.08 64.03 6.69
N LYS A 802 -10.54 65.23 6.91
CA LYS A 802 -10.32 65.76 8.26
C LYS A 802 -11.66 65.98 8.99
N ALA A 803 -11.74 65.59 10.26
CA ALA A 803 -12.86 65.93 11.11
C ALA A 803 -12.84 67.44 11.41
N GLU A 804 -13.94 68.17 11.15
CA GLU A 804 -14.01 69.60 11.48
C GLU A 804 -14.01 69.81 13.01
N GLU A 805 -13.17 70.74 13.50
CA GLU A 805 -13.19 71.13 14.91
C GLU A 805 -14.52 71.83 15.27
N PRO A 806 -15.13 71.55 16.43
CA PRO A 806 -16.38 72.18 16.81
C PRO A 806 -16.16 73.65 17.21
N SER A 807 -16.81 74.57 16.50
CA SER A 807 -16.95 75.96 16.95
C SER A 807 -17.95 76.05 18.10
N ILE A 808 -17.49 76.56 19.25
CA ILE A 808 -18.30 76.88 20.43
C ILE A 808 -18.98 78.26 20.28
N ASP A 809 -20.30 78.32 20.48
CA ASP A 809 -21.01 79.42 21.21
C ASP A 809 -22.46 78.98 21.58
N PRO A 810 -23.17 79.57 22.57
CA PRO A 810 -23.88 78.81 23.59
C PRO A 810 -25.40 79.07 23.55
N GLY A 811 -26.19 78.21 24.20
CA GLY A 811 -27.52 78.61 24.63
C GLY A 811 -28.62 77.55 24.50
N ASP A 812 -28.94 76.99 25.65
CA ASP A 812 -30.29 76.86 26.23
C ASP A 812 -31.10 75.57 25.99
N ASP A 813 -31.24 74.84 27.11
CA ASP A 813 -32.41 74.14 27.65
C ASP A 813 -33.25 73.18 26.77
N ASN A 814 -33.11 71.87 27.01
CA ASN A 814 -34.08 71.08 27.77
C ASN A 814 -33.78 69.57 27.81
N ASN A 815 -33.60 69.05 29.03
CA ASN A 815 -34.39 67.96 29.63
C ASN A 815 -34.88 66.81 28.72
N ASN A 816 -34.32 65.59 28.85
CA ASN A 816 -35.03 64.48 29.50
C ASN A 816 -34.12 63.26 29.78
N ASN A 817 -34.51 62.57 30.84
CA ASN A 817 -33.92 61.45 31.55
C ASN A 817 -34.17 60.08 30.84
N GLY A 818 -33.30 59.10 31.07
CA GLY A 818 -33.56 57.71 30.64
C GLY A 818 -32.38 56.73 30.71
N SER A 819 -31.87 56.48 31.92
CA SER A 819 -31.05 55.30 32.27
C SER A 819 -31.80 53.98 32.00
N ASN A 820 -31.15 52.95 31.43
CA ASN A 820 -30.74 51.79 32.23
C ASN A 820 -29.87 50.77 31.46
N ASN A 821 -28.92 50.21 32.22
CA ASN A 821 -28.10 49.04 31.94
C ASN A 821 -28.95 47.75 31.98
N GLY A 822 -28.46 46.69 31.32
CA GLY A 822 -28.96 45.33 31.49
C GLY A 822 -28.08 44.29 30.80
N ASP A 823 -27.22 43.65 31.58
CA ASP A 823 -26.36 42.51 31.23
C ASP A 823 -27.13 41.24 30.83
N ASN A 824 -26.40 40.43 30.05
CA ASN A 824 -26.19 38.97 30.16
C ASN A 824 -26.92 37.97 29.23
N GLN A 825 -26.06 37.28 28.46
CA GLN A 825 -25.94 35.83 28.19
C GLN A 825 -27.16 34.96 27.87
N ASN A 826 -27.06 34.30 26.71
CA ASN A 826 -27.04 32.82 26.55
C ASN A 826 -26.58 32.54 25.10
N GLY A 827 -25.66 31.64 24.76
CA GLY A 827 -25.35 30.33 25.35
C GLY A 827 -25.88 29.24 24.41
N GLY A 828 -25.05 28.76 23.47
CA GLY A 828 -25.40 27.71 22.50
C GLY A 828 -24.19 26.85 22.18
N SER A 829 -24.01 25.78 22.95
CA SER A 829 -22.97 24.76 22.82
C SER A 829 -23.39 23.67 21.83
N ASN A 830 -22.57 23.37 20.83
CA ASN A 830 -22.61 22.11 20.07
C ASN A 830 -21.57 21.15 20.65
N LYS A 831 -21.97 19.89 20.79
CA LYS A 831 -21.25 18.79 21.45
C LYS A 831 -20.93 17.73 20.38
N PRO A 832 -19.69 17.21 20.26
CA PRO A 832 -19.41 16.03 19.44
C PRO A 832 -19.78 14.76 20.21
N GLY A 833 -20.23 13.74 19.46
CA GLY A 833 -20.58 12.43 19.97
C GLY A 833 -19.33 11.59 20.26
N ASP A 834 -19.38 10.93 21.40
CA ASP A 834 -18.39 10.03 21.97
C ASP A 834 -18.82 8.59 21.64
N SER A 835 -17.95 7.82 20.97
CA SER A 835 -18.07 6.37 20.86
C SER A 835 -16.70 5.75 21.13
N ASN A 836 -16.36 5.68 22.42
CA ASN A 836 -15.32 4.81 22.95
C ASN A 836 -15.79 3.35 22.92
N ASP A 837 -15.25 2.56 22.00
CA ASP A 837 -15.22 1.09 22.07
C ASP A 837 -13.79 0.66 22.45
N PRO A 838 -13.57 0.06 23.64
CA PRO A 838 -12.24 -0.25 24.16
C PRO A 838 -11.65 -1.57 23.65
N ASN A 839 -12.16 -2.13 22.54
CA ASN A 839 -11.70 -3.42 22.00
C ASN A 839 -10.94 -3.37 20.67
N LYS A 840 -10.48 -2.20 20.23
CA LYS A 840 -9.45 -2.09 19.17
C LYS A 840 -8.08 -1.90 19.81
N GLY A 841 -7.34 -2.99 19.95
CA GLY A 841 -5.90 -2.91 20.20
C GLY A 841 -5.19 -2.28 18.98
N PRO A 842 -4.08 -1.57 19.20
CA PRO A 842 -3.29 -1.01 18.11
C PRO A 842 -2.76 -2.17 17.24
N ILE A 843 -3.00 -2.07 15.93
CA ILE A 843 -2.35 -2.93 14.93
C ILE A 843 -0.98 -2.27 14.70
N THR A 844 0.06 -2.85 15.28
CA THR A 844 1.46 -2.42 15.13
C THR A 844 1.92 -2.68 13.70
N GLY A 845 2.39 -1.64 13.03
CA GLY A 845 2.59 -1.52 11.58
C GLY A 845 3.79 -2.24 10.97
N ASP A 846 4.36 -3.25 11.61
CA ASP A 846 5.62 -3.85 11.16
C ASP A 846 5.48 -5.15 10.35
N ASN A 847 4.24 -5.63 10.16
CA ASN A 847 3.94 -6.77 9.29
C ASN A 847 2.95 -6.42 8.16
N THR A 848 2.61 -5.14 8.01
CA THR A 848 1.90 -4.69 6.81
C THR A 848 2.94 -4.44 5.74
N ALA A 849 3.36 -5.50 5.06
CA ALA A 849 3.75 -5.33 3.67
C ALA A 849 2.43 -5.08 2.92
N PRO A 850 2.06 -3.84 2.54
CA PRO A 850 0.95 -3.63 1.63
C PRO A 850 1.19 -4.37 0.30
N TRP A 851 2.47 -4.66 0.00
CA TRP A 851 2.87 -5.63 -1.00
C TRP A 851 2.34 -7.03 -0.76
N ALA A 852 2.33 -7.59 0.47
CA ALA A 852 1.70 -8.88 0.70
C ALA A 852 0.21 -8.87 0.40
N ALA A 853 -0.52 -7.75 0.52
CA ALA A 853 -1.89 -7.68 0.00
C ALA A 853 -1.88 -7.72 -1.54
N VAL A 854 -1.00 -6.97 -2.22
CA VAL A 854 -0.87 -7.01 -3.69
C VAL A 854 -0.38 -8.37 -4.20
N THR A 855 0.55 -9.04 -3.53
CA THR A 855 1.06 -10.37 -3.86
C THR A 855 0.14 -11.48 -3.39
N LEU A 856 -0.61 -11.29 -2.30
CA LEU A 856 -1.78 -12.10 -2.00
C LEU A 856 -2.82 -11.91 -3.09
N ILE A 857 -2.99 -10.73 -3.71
CA ILE A 857 -3.98 -10.61 -4.77
C ILE A 857 -3.49 -11.22 -6.10
N VAL A 858 -2.19 -11.11 -6.39
CA VAL A 858 -1.58 -11.68 -7.61
C VAL A 858 -1.35 -13.20 -7.51
N ALA A 859 -1.15 -13.75 -6.32
CA ALA A 859 -0.96 -15.18 -6.09
C ALA A 859 -2.24 -15.85 -5.50
N SER A 860 -2.80 -15.36 -4.41
CA SER A 860 -3.89 -16.00 -3.64
C SER A 860 -5.23 -15.24 -3.63
N GLY A 861 -5.39 -14.25 -4.53
CA GLY A 861 -6.39 -13.18 -4.42
C GLY A 861 -7.79 -13.61 -4.76
N ALA A 862 -7.90 -14.71 -5.49
CA ALA A 862 -9.17 -15.23 -5.95
C ALA A 862 -10.10 -15.53 -4.76
N LEU A 863 -9.61 -16.08 -3.65
CA LEU A 863 -10.48 -16.50 -2.54
C LEU A 863 -10.97 -15.31 -1.70
N LEU A 864 -10.10 -14.37 -1.33
CA LEU A 864 -10.49 -13.18 -0.57
C LEU A 864 -11.31 -12.19 -1.42
N ALA A 865 -10.99 -12.04 -2.71
CA ALA A 865 -11.80 -11.25 -3.64
C ALA A 865 -13.16 -11.89 -3.89
N VAL A 866 -13.25 -13.23 -4.02
CA VAL A 866 -14.53 -13.97 -4.10
C VAL A 866 -15.33 -13.79 -2.80
N LEU A 867 -14.72 -13.91 -1.62
CA LEU A 867 -15.41 -13.69 -0.33
C LEU A 867 -15.89 -12.25 -0.17
N ALA A 868 -15.09 -11.25 -0.55
CA ALA A 868 -15.47 -9.84 -0.53
C ALA A 868 -16.59 -9.52 -1.55
N MET A 869 -16.53 -10.10 -2.74
CA MET A 869 -17.57 -9.97 -3.78
C MET A 869 -18.87 -10.70 -3.39
N MET A 870 -18.77 -11.88 -2.79
CA MET A 870 -19.90 -12.61 -2.20
C MET A 870 -20.55 -11.81 -1.06
N LYS A 871 -19.76 -11.17 -0.19
CA LYS A 871 -20.24 -10.25 0.85
C LYS A 871 -20.99 -9.06 0.27
N LYS A 872 -20.48 -8.44 -0.81
CA LYS A 872 -21.18 -7.38 -1.55
C LYS A 872 -22.51 -7.86 -2.16
N ARG A 873 -22.55 -9.09 -2.69
CA ARG A 873 -23.79 -9.71 -3.24
C ARG A 873 -24.81 -10.03 -2.15
N ALA A 874 -24.36 -10.45 -0.96
CA ALA A 874 -25.22 -10.70 0.20
C ALA A 874 -25.80 -9.41 0.77
N GLN A 875 -25.03 -8.32 0.79
CA GLN A 875 -25.50 -6.99 1.23
C GLN A 875 -26.43 -6.30 0.21
N ALA A 876 -26.44 -6.75 -1.06
CA ALA A 876 -27.29 -6.22 -2.13
C ALA A 876 -28.60 -6.99 -2.32
N ARG A 877 -28.81 -8.11 -1.62
CA ARG A 877 -30.06 -8.88 -1.56
C ARG A 877 -30.77 -8.60 -0.24
#